data_AF-V5GKG2-F1
#
_entry.id   AF-V5GKG2-F1
#
_cell.length_a   1.000
_cell.length_b   1.000
_cell.length_c   1.000
_cell.angle_alpha   90.00
_cell.angle_beta   90.00
_cell.angle_gamma   90.00
#
_symmetry.space_group_name_H-M   'P 1'
#
loop_
_entity.id
_entity.type
_entity.pdbx_description
1 polymer ?
#
loop_
_entity_poly.entity_id
_entity_poly.type
_entity_poly.pdbx_seq_one_letter_code
_entity_poly.pdbx_strand_id
1 'polypeptide(L)'
;MGAPKVVKQHILSFLSPISLSYGSNFMAAVAVVWYERRKKNAVPQRKVIPQWSPDQLLLVELVSAIKVLPMDSVVQVVRQVLRQPPPTSHDKKKRVPLEVSVLQFFLAYVQHTPGTQLLESWSALLGLWKDGLQLTALPLVQFHLLGLLNEFVQRAPLLEDKKDQKDLQDITQKVIEACSTVASASLEQTTWLRRNLAVRPGPQPDILGSDADPEDPTLSTDTRMLTNGDGSESPPATSNFAASSHAQYSVQALSVLAEFLAPVLDVVYVSEEKEKVVPLLSSIMFYVTPYLRNRRLHNVPSFRACSQLVSSLSSYQYTRKAWKRDALELLLDAAFFQMDQPCMAHWRSIVDHLMTHDKTTFRDFLARFAVTQSGSLNIFSSKEQEYESRAQLLKRLAFILFCSEPDQYQRYMPDIQERLAESLKLSHVPAVQAQVFLCFRVLLLRMSPHQVTSLWPGIITELVQAFLQIEQELSTDSEAFGKRNPSSHLRRLQGLDSSWAVSNGLNAHNHPAWLQLYLSACKLLDLAVALPADMLPQFQMYRWAFIGDNAPLLSSDGTQPSQDSLKSEHHEFVPHIMRLAALMNKNNPNYEPLVQRAGHPFLTLTSIKSLYDMQGFFNSLVDSSFRATELHASSGNLHRDAAFDVVASSSRSQELSKSRSAPELSSATTPSVATEESGLQTALQFVECVLEHDFLEARQS
;
A
#
# COMPACT_ATOMS: atom_id res chain seq x y z
N MET A 1 -34.75 17.66 39.44
CA MET A 1 -33.98 18.38 38.38
C MET A 1 -35.01 19.05 37.49
N GLY A 2 -34.96 20.38 37.29
CA GLY A 2 -35.99 21.13 36.55
C GLY A 2 -36.06 20.82 35.05
N ALA A 3 -36.96 21.48 34.31
CA ALA A 3 -37.09 21.31 32.86
C ALA A 3 -35.75 21.61 32.15
N PRO A 4 -35.28 20.78 31.19
CA PRO A 4 -33.94 20.92 30.59
C PRO A 4 -33.63 22.32 30.03
N LYS A 5 -34.62 22.96 29.40
CA LYS A 5 -34.49 24.33 28.87
C LYS A 5 -34.20 25.35 29.97
N VAL A 6 -34.88 25.23 31.11
CA VAL A 6 -34.73 26.14 32.26
C VAL A 6 -33.37 25.94 32.92
N VAL A 7 -32.94 24.69 33.08
CA VAL A 7 -31.61 24.36 33.59
C VAL A 7 -30.52 24.94 32.70
N LYS A 8 -30.62 24.75 31.37
CA LYS A 8 -29.69 25.35 30.40
C LYS A 8 -29.64 26.88 30.52
N GLN A 9 -30.79 27.54 30.65
CA GLN A 9 -30.84 28.99 30.82
C GLN A 9 -30.15 29.46 32.10
N HIS A 10 -30.36 28.78 33.23
CA HIS A 10 -29.69 29.11 34.48
C HIS A 10 -28.17 28.92 34.39
N ILE A 11 -27.71 27.82 33.79
CA ILE A 11 -26.28 27.58 33.55
C ILE A 11 -25.68 28.71 32.72
N LEU A 12 -26.30 29.08 31.59
CA LEU A 12 -25.81 30.16 30.73
C LEU A 12 -25.82 31.52 31.45
N SER A 13 -26.85 31.80 32.26
CA SER A 13 -26.93 33.04 33.05
C SER A 13 -25.82 33.14 34.10
N PHE A 14 -25.38 32.00 34.63
CA PHE A 14 -24.28 31.92 35.58
C PHE A 14 -22.91 32.05 34.90
N LEU A 15 -22.71 31.37 33.76
CA LEU A 15 -21.43 31.39 33.06
C LEU A 15 -21.13 32.71 32.34
N SER A 16 -22.15 33.41 31.85
CA SER A 16 -21.99 34.66 31.08
C SER A 16 -21.17 35.76 31.79
N PRO A 17 -21.45 36.15 33.04
CA PRO A 17 -20.62 37.15 33.73
C PRO A 17 -19.20 36.64 34.01
N ILE A 18 -19.03 35.35 34.26
CA ILE A 18 -17.72 34.73 34.53
C ILE A 18 -16.85 34.78 33.26
N SER A 19 -17.41 34.42 32.10
CA SER A 19 -16.68 34.45 30.83
C SER A 19 -16.25 35.86 30.44
N LEU A 20 -17.00 36.89 30.82
CA LEU A 20 -16.65 38.30 30.57
C LEU A 20 -15.56 38.80 31.52
N SER A 21 -15.72 38.61 32.83
CA SER A 21 -14.80 39.17 33.83
C SER A 21 -13.53 38.33 34.01
N TYR A 22 -13.59 37.03 33.73
CA TYR A 22 -12.52 36.06 33.99
C TYR A 22 -12.29 35.13 32.79
N GLY A 23 -12.34 35.67 31.57
CA GLY A 23 -12.27 34.88 30.32
C GLY A 23 -11.13 33.87 30.26
N SER A 24 -9.90 34.27 30.61
CA SER A 24 -8.73 33.37 30.58
C SER A 24 -8.87 32.20 31.56
N ASN A 25 -9.29 32.46 32.80
CA ASN A 25 -9.53 31.41 33.80
C ASN A 25 -10.70 30.50 33.41
N PHE A 26 -11.76 31.08 32.83
CA PHE A 26 -12.90 30.35 32.31
C PHE A 26 -12.48 29.38 31.20
N MET A 27 -11.70 29.85 30.22
CA MET A 27 -11.24 29.01 29.11
C MET A 27 -10.22 27.96 29.58
N ALA A 28 -9.37 28.29 30.54
CA ALA A 28 -8.50 27.30 31.18
C ALA A 28 -9.31 26.18 31.87
N ALA A 29 -10.39 26.54 32.57
CA ALA A 29 -11.29 25.55 33.16
C ALA A 29 -11.98 24.69 32.10
N VAL A 30 -12.46 25.29 31.00
CA VAL A 30 -13.02 24.55 29.85
C VAL A 30 -12.01 23.54 29.31
N ALA A 31 -10.74 23.93 29.13
CA ALA A 31 -9.69 23.04 28.63
C ALA A 31 -9.33 21.90 29.61
N VAL A 32 -9.37 22.17 30.92
CA VAL A 32 -9.20 21.11 31.93
C VAL A 32 -10.34 20.08 31.83
N VAL A 33 -11.59 20.54 31.73
CA VAL A 33 -12.75 19.65 31.59
C VAL A 33 -12.71 18.93 30.24
N TRP A 34 -12.28 19.60 29.16
CA TRP A 34 -12.11 19.00 27.85
C TRP A 34 -11.19 17.78 27.88
N TYR A 35 -10.06 17.90 28.58
CA TYR A 35 -9.11 16.81 28.77
C TYR A 35 -9.73 15.66 29.58
N GLU A 36 -10.45 15.97 30.65
CA GLU A 36 -11.08 14.96 31.52
C GLU A 36 -12.22 14.19 30.83
N ARG A 37 -12.85 14.79 29.81
CA ARG A 37 -13.97 14.20 29.06
C ARG A 37 -13.54 13.39 27.82
N ARG A 38 -12.24 13.25 27.56
CA ARG A 38 -11.75 12.38 26.49
C ARG A 38 -12.11 10.92 26.79
N LYS A 39 -12.57 10.17 25.79
CA LYS A 39 -12.72 8.72 25.92
C LYS A 39 -11.35 8.07 25.73
N LYS A 40 -10.92 7.24 26.68
CA LYS A 40 -9.83 6.28 26.45
C LYS A 40 -10.39 5.19 25.53
N ASN A 41 -10.21 5.33 24.22
CA ASN A 41 -10.69 4.34 23.28
C ASN A 41 -9.80 3.08 23.39
N ALA A 42 -10.40 1.90 23.50
CA ALA A 42 -9.68 0.63 23.51
C ALA A 42 -9.07 0.27 22.14
N VAL A 43 -9.48 0.96 21.08
CA VAL A 43 -8.99 0.77 19.70
C VAL A 43 -8.21 2.01 19.27
N PRO A 44 -6.91 1.88 18.92
CA PRO A 44 -6.11 3.00 18.44
C PRO A 44 -6.67 3.50 17.10
N GLN A 45 -7.08 4.78 17.06
CA GLN A 45 -7.57 5.44 15.85
C GLN A 45 -6.39 6.02 15.05
N ARG A 46 -6.38 5.80 13.73
CA ARG A 46 -5.30 6.25 12.81
C ARG A 46 -5.38 7.72 12.38
N LYS A 47 -6.14 8.57 13.07
CA LYS A 47 -6.35 9.97 12.68
C LYS A 47 -5.48 10.91 13.50
N VAL A 48 -4.87 11.88 12.82
CA VAL A 48 -4.01 12.88 13.46
C VAL A 48 -4.83 13.79 14.37
N ILE A 49 -6.01 14.20 13.92
CA ILE A 49 -7.00 14.88 14.75
C ILE A 49 -7.88 13.80 15.39
N PRO A 50 -7.90 13.68 16.73
CA PRO A 50 -8.70 12.67 17.41
C PRO A 50 -10.20 12.93 17.22
N GLN A 51 -10.99 11.86 17.22
CA GLN A 51 -12.44 12.01 17.25
C GLN A 51 -12.89 12.49 18.64
N TRP A 52 -13.67 13.57 18.67
CA TRP A 52 -14.15 14.17 19.90
C TRP A 52 -15.29 13.34 20.51
N SER A 53 -15.28 13.17 21.83
CA SER A 53 -16.37 12.48 22.53
C SER A 53 -17.65 13.34 22.53
N PRO A 54 -18.85 12.74 22.69
CA PRO A 54 -20.08 13.51 22.85
C PRO A 54 -20.01 14.51 24.03
N ASP A 55 -19.34 14.12 25.11
CA ASP A 55 -19.12 14.99 26.28
C ASP A 55 -18.22 16.19 25.96
N GLN A 56 -17.19 15.99 25.12
CA GLN A 56 -16.35 17.07 24.62
C GLN A 56 -17.17 18.02 23.73
N LEU A 57 -17.94 17.50 22.79
CA LEU A 57 -18.79 18.31 21.91
C LEU A 57 -19.86 19.10 22.68
N LEU A 58 -20.37 18.57 23.80
CA LEU A 58 -21.28 19.31 24.68
C LEU A 58 -20.63 20.58 25.26
N LEU A 59 -19.31 20.56 25.53
CA LEU A 59 -18.59 21.76 25.97
C LEU A 59 -18.52 22.81 24.86
N VAL A 60 -18.36 22.39 23.60
CA VAL A 60 -18.40 23.30 22.44
C VAL A 60 -19.77 23.97 22.37
N GLU A 61 -20.85 23.18 22.42
CA GLU A 61 -22.21 23.73 22.41
C GLU A 61 -22.48 24.70 23.57
N LEU A 62 -21.94 24.40 24.76
CA LEU A 62 -22.09 25.24 25.94
C LEU A 62 -21.41 26.61 25.72
N VAL A 63 -20.16 26.62 25.26
CA VAL A 63 -19.40 27.86 25.04
C VAL A 63 -20.01 28.65 23.88
N SER A 64 -20.38 28.00 22.76
CA SER A 64 -21.03 28.65 21.61
C SER A 64 -22.39 29.28 21.98
N ALA A 65 -23.06 28.78 23.03
CA ALA A 65 -24.34 29.33 23.49
C ALA A 65 -24.20 30.58 24.39
N ILE A 66 -22.99 30.93 24.83
CA ILE A 66 -22.74 32.13 25.65
C ILE A 66 -22.72 33.36 24.74
N LYS A 67 -23.87 34.06 24.64
CA LYS A 67 -24.04 35.21 23.73
C LYS A 67 -23.05 36.36 23.96
N VAL A 68 -22.56 36.52 25.19
CA VAL A 68 -21.60 37.58 25.54
C VAL A 68 -20.14 37.23 25.17
N LEU A 69 -19.91 36.03 24.62
CA LEU A 69 -18.60 35.55 24.21
C LEU A 69 -18.65 35.15 22.72
N PRO A 70 -18.73 36.12 21.79
CA PRO A 70 -18.72 35.83 20.35
C PRO A 70 -17.37 35.25 19.91
N MET A 71 -17.31 34.67 18.71
CA MET A 71 -16.12 34.00 18.16
C MET A 71 -14.83 34.83 18.31
N ASP A 72 -14.84 36.11 17.94
CA ASP A 72 -13.67 36.98 18.07
C ASP A 72 -13.16 37.05 19.53
N SER A 73 -14.08 37.19 20.51
CA SER A 73 -13.75 37.19 21.93
C SER A 73 -13.23 35.81 22.40
N VAL A 74 -13.80 34.71 21.91
CA VAL A 74 -13.27 33.36 22.17
C VAL A 74 -11.81 33.27 21.69
N VAL A 75 -11.53 33.74 20.47
CA VAL A 75 -10.17 33.73 19.91
C VAL A 75 -9.21 34.56 20.76
N GLN A 76 -9.59 35.77 21.17
CA GLN A 76 -8.74 36.61 22.04
C GLN A 76 -8.47 35.95 23.40
N VAL A 77 -9.47 35.32 23.99
CA VAL A 77 -9.31 34.59 25.26
C VAL A 77 -8.38 33.40 25.09
N VAL A 78 -8.54 32.62 24.02
CA VAL A 78 -7.62 31.50 23.70
C VAL A 78 -6.19 32.01 23.54
N ARG A 79 -5.99 33.11 22.80
CA ARG A 79 -4.67 33.75 22.65
C ARG A 79 -4.06 34.17 23.98
N GLN A 80 -4.87 34.73 24.88
CA GLN A 80 -4.40 35.10 26.22
C GLN A 80 -3.93 33.88 27.00
N VAL A 81 -4.65 32.76 26.93
CA VAL A 81 -4.25 31.51 27.58
C VAL A 81 -2.98 30.93 26.96
N LEU A 82 -2.80 30.99 25.63
CA LEU A 82 -1.57 30.54 24.97
C LEU A 82 -0.33 31.36 25.37
N ARG A 83 -0.50 32.68 25.52
CA ARG A 83 0.60 33.57 25.93
C ARG A 83 0.95 33.45 27.40
N GLN A 84 -0.08 33.32 28.24
CA GLN A 84 0.06 33.29 29.69
C GLN A 84 -0.97 32.32 30.29
N PRO A 85 -0.66 31.02 30.35
CA PRO A 85 -1.57 30.01 30.86
C PRO A 85 -1.89 30.26 32.35
N PRO A 86 -3.17 30.35 32.74
CA PRO A 86 -3.54 30.50 34.14
C PRO A 86 -3.11 29.30 34.99
N PRO A 87 -2.84 29.49 36.30
CA PRO A 87 -2.52 28.38 37.19
C PRO A 87 -3.75 27.46 37.34
N THR A 88 -3.54 26.16 37.16
CA THR A 88 -4.55 25.12 37.39
C THR A 88 -4.17 24.30 38.63
N SER A 89 -5.16 23.84 39.40
CA SER A 89 -4.93 23.10 40.66
C SER A 89 -4.43 21.66 40.47
N HIS A 90 -4.18 21.23 39.23
CA HIS A 90 -3.88 19.85 38.88
C HIS A 90 -2.38 19.58 38.75
N ASP A 91 -2.01 18.34 39.02
CA ASP A 91 -0.62 17.87 39.14
C ASP A 91 0.11 17.98 37.78
N LYS A 92 1.09 18.90 37.68
CA LYS A 92 1.80 19.26 36.44
C LYS A 92 2.55 18.09 35.77
N LYS A 93 2.73 16.97 36.48
CA LYS A 93 3.58 15.85 36.05
C LYS A 93 2.86 14.77 35.23
N LYS A 94 1.52 14.84 35.08
CA LYS A 94 0.71 13.71 34.56
C LYS A 94 -0.29 14.05 33.46
N ARG A 95 -0.25 15.25 32.85
CA ARG A 95 -1.25 15.67 31.86
C ARG A 95 -0.65 16.44 30.68
N VAL A 96 -1.32 16.35 29.53
CA VAL A 96 -1.13 17.21 28.35
C VAL A 96 -1.10 18.70 28.78
N PRO A 97 -0.18 19.51 28.23
CA PRO A 97 -0.12 20.95 28.50
C PRO A 97 -1.47 21.64 28.26
N LEU A 98 -1.78 22.67 29.06
CA LEU A 98 -3.06 23.38 28.99
C LEU A 98 -3.28 23.96 27.60
N GLU A 99 -2.25 24.52 26.99
CA GLU A 99 -2.22 25.13 25.66
C GLU A 99 -2.70 24.15 24.59
N VAL A 100 -2.26 22.88 24.68
CA VAL A 100 -2.68 21.82 23.76
C VAL A 100 -4.16 21.50 23.96
N SER A 101 -4.62 21.37 25.20
CA SER A 101 -6.03 21.09 25.51
C SER A 101 -6.95 22.23 25.07
N VAL A 102 -6.53 23.48 25.25
CA VAL A 102 -7.25 24.67 24.78
C VAL A 102 -7.35 24.66 23.25
N LEU A 103 -6.25 24.35 22.54
CA LEU A 103 -6.27 24.28 21.08
C LEU A 103 -7.10 23.12 20.54
N GLN A 104 -7.14 21.98 21.22
CA GLN A 104 -8.03 20.88 20.86
C GLN A 104 -9.51 21.29 20.98
N PHE A 105 -9.88 21.90 22.11
CA PHE A 105 -11.21 22.46 22.28
C PHE A 105 -11.51 23.50 21.18
N PHE A 106 -10.57 24.42 20.93
CA PHE A 106 -10.76 25.48 19.95
C PHE A 106 -10.87 24.96 18.51
N LEU A 107 -10.13 23.90 18.16
CA LEU A 107 -10.27 23.20 16.89
C LEU A 107 -11.67 22.61 16.71
N ALA A 108 -12.19 21.92 17.73
CA ALA A 108 -13.56 21.43 17.70
C ALA A 108 -14.58 22.57 17.66
N TYR A 109 -14.33 23.69 18.33
CA TYR A 109 -15.16 24.89 18.28
C TYR A 109 -15.22 25.49 16.87
N VAL A 110 -14.07 25.60 16.18
CA VAL A 110 -13.98 26.05 14.77
C VAL A 110 -14.75 25.10 13.85
N GLN A 111 -14.64 23.79 14.07
CA GLN A 111 -15.41 22.77 13.33
C GLN A 111 -16.93 22.92 13.49
N HIS A 112 -17.43 23.59 14.53
CA HIS A 112 -18.86 23.85 14.72
C HIS A 112 -19.26 25.30 14.41
N THR A 113 -18.31 26.13 13.94
CA THR A 113 -18.55 27.53 13.60
C THR A 113 -18.82 27.69 12.09
N PRO A 114 -19.83 28.49 11.68
CA PRO A 114 -20.08 28.77 10.26
C PRO A 114 -18.88 29.46 9.58
N GLY A 115 -18.60 29.10 8.33
CA GLY A 115 -17.45 29.63 7.58
C GLY A 115 -17.42 31.15 7.44
N THR A 116 -18.58 31.80 7.35
CA THR A 116 -18.69 33.26 7.31
C THR A 116 -18.19 33.93 8.59
N GLN A 117 -18.48 33.34 9.76
CA GLN A 117 -17.98 33.85 11.04
C GLN A 117 -16.48 33.64 11.21
N LEU A 118 -15.92 32.57 10.61
CA LEU A 118 -14.47 32.37 10.57
C LEU A 118 -13.79 33.47 9.78
N LEU A 119 -14.34 33.83 8.61
CA LEU A 119 -13.84 34.90 7.77
C LEU A 119 -13.91 36.26 8.48
N GLU A 120 -15.04 36.57 9.13
CA GLU A 120 -15.21 37.80 9.93
C GLU A 120 -14.18 37.90 11.07
N SER A 121 -13.74 36.76 11.59
CA SER A 121 -12.75 36.66 12.69
C SER A 121 -11.31 36.49 12.19
N TRP A 122 -11.04 36.68 10.89
CA TRP A 122 -9.73 36.43 10.27
C TRP A 122 -8.57 37.12 11.01
N SER A 123 -8.71 38.40 11.35
CA SER A 123 -7.65 39.17 12.02
C SER A 123 -7.25 38.58 13.38
N ALA A 124 -8.24 38.13 14.17
CA ALA A 124 -8.00 37.50 15.45
C ALA A 124 -7.38 36.10 15.29
N LEU A 125 -7.85 35.31 14.32
CA LEU A 125 -7.31 34.00 13.98
C LEU A 125 -5.84 34.11 13.51
N LEU A 126 -5.53 35.08 12.66
CA LEU A 126 -4.15 35.41 12.25
C LEU A 126 -3.27 35.72 13.46
N GLY A 127 -3.80 36.45 14.45
CA GLY A 127 -3.14 36.68 15.73
C GLY A 127 -2.88 35.38 16.51
N LEU A 128 -3.83 34.45 16.52
CA LEU A 128 -3.72 33.16 17.20
C LEU A 128 -2.64 32.28 16.58
N TRP A 129 -2.57 32.15 15.25
CA TRP A 129 -1.50 31.40 14.62
C TRP A 129 -0.12 32.01 14.90
N LYS A 130 -0.01 33.35 14.86
CA LYS A 130 1.25 34.05 15.19
C LYS A 130 1.71 33.79 16.62
N ASP A 131 0.78 33.77 17.58
CA ASP A 131 1.08 33.50 18.99
C ASP A 131 1.45 32.02 19.21
N GLY A 132 0.69 31.09 18.61
CA GLY A 132 0.95 29.65 18.74
C GLY A 132 2.27 29.20 18.12
N LEU A 133 2.71 29.84 17.03
CA LEU A 133 4.01 29.58 16.40
C LEU A 133 5.20 29.91 17.31
N GLN A 134 5.02 30.78 18.32
CA GLN A 134 6.07 31.08 19.30
C GLN A 134 6.28 29.93 20.30
N LEU A 135 5.31 29.01 20.44
CA LEU A 135 5.35 27.86 21.34
C LEU A 135 6.11 26.68 20.71
N THR A 136 7.34 26.92 20.23
CA THR A 136 8.14 25.94 19.48
C THR A 136 8.54 24.72 20.30
N ALA A 137 8.61 24.84 21.63
CA ALA A 137 8.89 23.75 22.56
C ALA A 137 7.72 22.76 22.73
N LEU A 138 6.54 23.06 22.18
CA LEU A 138 5.34 22.23 22.25
C LEU A 138 4.95 21.73 20.85
N PRO A 139 5.50 20.60 20.37
CA PRO A 139 5.20 20.06 19.04
C PRO A 139 3.71 19.89 18.75
N LEU A 140 2.95 19.41 19.73
CA LEU A 140 1.50 19.22 19.61
C LEU A 140 0.76 20.54 19.31
N VAL A 141 1.22 21.69 19.79
CA VAL A 141 0.62 22.99 19.44
C VAL A 141 0.71 23.20 17.92
N GLN A 142 1.88 22.94 17.32
CA GLN A 142 2.11 23.14 15.89
C GLN A 142 1.18 22.26 15.03
N PHE A 143 0.92 21.04 15.47
CA PHE A 143 0.01 20.11 14.79
C PHE A 143 -1.44 20.62 14.80
N HIS A 144 -1.91 21.13 15.94
CA HIS A 144 -3.26 21.69 16.05
C HIS A 144 -3.38 23.02 15.28
N LEU A 145 -2.32 23.82 15.18
CA LEU A 145 -2.31 25.01 14.32
C LEU A 145 -2.50 24.66 12.84
N LEU A 146 -1.86 23.58 12.36
CA LEU A 146 -2.06 23.09 10.99
C LEU A 146 -3.47 22.53 10.79
N GLY A 147 -4.01 21.79 11.76
CA GLY A 147 -5.40 21.35 11.76
C GLY A 147 -6.40 22.52 11.71
N LEU A 148 -6.18 23.55 12.52
CA LEU A 148 -6.98 24.79 12.51
C LEU A 148 -6.90 25.53 11.18
N LEU A 149 -5.70 25.61 10.60
CA LEU A 149 -5.49 26.22 9.29
C LEU A 149 -6.26 25.44 8.22
N ASN A 150 -6.19 24.10 8.23
CA ASN A 150 -6.98 23.25 7.34
C ASN A 150 -8.48 23.51 7.47
N GLU A 151 -9.03 23.51 8.69
CA GLU A 151 -10.45 23.79 8.91
C GLU A 151 -10.85 25.19 8.43
N PHE A 152 -10.00 26.20 8.65
CA PHE A 152 -10.25 27.55 8.15
C PHE A 152 -10.33 27.58 6.62
N VAL A 153 -9.30 27.08 5.92
CA VAL A 153 -9.24 27.20 4.46
C VAL A 153 -10.29 26.35 3.75
N GLN A 154 -10.68 25.20 4.31
CA GLN A 154 -11.68 24.34 3.69
C GLN A 154 -13.12 24.85 3.87
N ARG A 155 -13.38 25.73 4.86
CA ARG A 155 -14.74 26.14 5.24
C ARG A 155 -15.03 27.62 5.11
N ALA A 156 -14.03 28.48 5.29
CA ALA A 156 -14.20 29.91 5.11
C ALA A 156 -14.33 30.23 3.61
N PRO A 157 -15.16 31.23 3.22
CA PRO A 157 -15.08 31.79 1.88
C PRO A 157 -13.66 32.31 1.60
N LEU A 158 -13.27 32.36 0.33
CA LEU A 158 -11.95 32.83 -0.09
C LEU A 158 -11.72 34.29 0.35
N LEU A 159 -10.50 34.61 0.77
CA LEU A 159 -10.10 35.98 1.10
C LEU A 159 -10.00 36.81 -0.18
N GLU A 160 -10.82 37.86 -0.28
CA GLU A 160 -10.80 38.77 -1.43
C GLU A 160 -9.67 39.81 -1.35
N ASP A 161 -9.27 40.17 -0.12
CA ASP A 161 -8.21 41.14 0.12
C ASP A 161 -6.83 40.54 -0.15
N LYS A 162 -6.03 41.20 -0.99
CA LYS A 162 -4.71 40.73 -1.41
C LYS A 162 -3.69 40.67 -0.26
N LYS A 163 -3.80 41.56 0.73
CA LYS A 163 -2.92 41.56 1.89
C LYS A 163 -3.27 40.37 2.78
N ASP A 164 -4.55 40.13 3.04
CA ASP A 164 -5.01 38.99 3.82
C ASP A 164 -4.64 37.67 3.14
N GLN A 165 -4.77 37.57 1.81
CA GLN A 165 -4.31 36.40 1.05
C GLN A 165 -2.79 36.17 1.21
N LYS A 166 -1.98 37.23 1.21
CA LYS A 166 -0.54 37.13 1.41
C LYS A 166 -0.19 36.74 2.85
N ASP A 167 -0.91 37.27 3.83
CA ASP A 167 -0.76 36.89 5.24
C ASP A 167 -1.16 35.43 5.46
N LEU A 168 -2.19 34.93 4.75
CA LEU A 168 -2.57 33.52 4.74
C LEU A 168 -1.46 32.63 4.16
N GLN A 169 -0.83 33.04 3.05
CA GLN A 169 0.31 32.30 2.49
C GLN A 169 1.51 32.27 3.44
N ASP A 170 1.86 33.41 4.05
CA ASP A 170 2.97 33.52 5.01
C ASP A 170 2.74 32.65 6.25
N ILE A 171 1.54 32.69 6.84
CA ILE A 171 1.24 31.88 8.02
C ILE A 171 1.18 30.38 7.68
N THR A 172 0.66 30.03 6.50
CA THR A 172 0.64 28.65 5.99
C THR A 172 2.05 28.09 5.88
N GLN A 173 2.96 28.84 5.25
CA GLN A 173 4.35 28.43 5.10
C GLN A 173 5.02 28.20 6.48
N LYS A 174 4.85 29.15 7.42
CA LYS A 174 5.46 29.05 8.76
C LYS A 174 4.94 27.86 9.58
N VAL A 175 3.63 27.59 9.52
CA VAL A 175 3.04 26.43 10.23
C VAL A 175 3.53 25.11 9.65
N ILE A 176 3.62 25.01 8.32
CA ILE A 176 4.16 23.83 7.64
C ILE A 176 5.66 23.63 7.98
N GLU A 177 6.46 24.70 7.98
CA GLU A 177 7.88 24.66 8.34
C GLU A 177 8.09 24.24 9.81
N ALA A 178 7.24 24.71 10.73
CA ALA A 178 7.26 24.29 12.13
C ALA A 178 6.98 22.78 12.27
N CYS A 179 5.96 22.25 11.58
CA CYS A 179 5.68 20.82 11.57
C CYS A 179 6.82 20.01 10.92
N SER A 180 7.39 20.51 9.83
CA SER A 180 8.53 19.89 9.12
C SER A 180 9.79 19.84 9.98
N THR A 181 10.00 20.86 10.81
CA THR A 181 11.11 20.89 11.78
C THR A 181 10.97 19.76 12.80
N VAL A 182 9.76 19.51 13.32
CA VAL A 182 9.51 18.37 14.22
C VAL A 182 9.71 17.04 13.48
N ALA A 183 9.21 16.92 12.25
CA ALA A 183 9.41 15.72 11.43
C ALA A 183 10.90 15.41 11.18
N SER A 184 11.75 16.44 11.09
CA SER A 184 13.20 16.29 10.89
C SER A 184 13.97 15.91 12.17
N ALA A 185 13.34 15.95 13.35
CA ALA A 185 14.03 15.74 14.63
C ALA A 185 14.61 14.32 14.81
N SER A 186 14.05 13.33 14.10
CA SER A 186 14.58 11.96 14.05
C SER A 186 15.63 11.74 12.95
N LEU A 187 16.14 12.81 12.34
CA LEU A 187 17.21 12.76 11.35
C LEU A 187 18.54 13.26 11.91
N GLU A 188 19.64 12.74 11.37
CA GLU A 188 21.00 13.16 11.66
C GLU A 188 21.82 13.36 10.38
N GLN A 189 22.83 14.23 10.45
CA GLN A 189 23.73 14.45 9.33
C GLN A 189 24.72 13.29 9.23
N THR A 190 24.78 12.66 8.06
CA THR A 190 25.62 11.47 7.83
C THR A 190 27.12 11.74 7.93
N THR A 191 27.59 12.93 7.53
CA THR A 191 28.98 13.36 7.62
C THR A 191 29.08 14.90 7.62
N TRP A 192 30.14 15.47 8.17
CA TRP A 192 30.37 16.92 8.12
C TRP A 192 30.64 17.47 6.70
N LEU A 193 31.10 16.61 5.78
CA LEU A 193 31.40 16.96 4.38
C LEU A 193 30.19 16.83 3.45
N ARG A 194 29.20 15.98 3.77
CA ARG A 194 27.97 15.83 2.99
C ARG A 194 26.76 16.13 3.87
N ARG A 195 26.01 17.19 3.50
CA ARG A 195 24.72 17.58 4.11
C ARG A 195 23.57 16.57 3.86
N ASN A 196 23.87 15.29 3.71
CA ASN A 196 22.85 14.24 3.59
C ASN A 196 22.33 13.86 4.96
N LEU A 197 21.02 13.64 5.04
CA LEU A 197 20.33 13.21 6.25
C LEU A 197 20.12 11.69 6.25
N ALA A 198 20.20 11.08 7.43
CA ALA A 198 19.82 9.69 7.68
C ALA A 198 18.92 9.60 8.91
N VAL A 199 18.13 8.54 9.00
CA VAL A 199 17.27 8.28 10.16
C VAL A 199 18.12 7.84 11.34
N ARG A 200 17.91 8.46 12.49
CA ARG A 200 18.58 8.10 13.74
C ARG A 200 18.20 6.66 14.14
N PRO A 201 19.17 5.83 14.58
CA PRO A 201 18.87 4.53 15.17
C PRO A 201 18.02 4.67 16.44
N GLY A 202 16.96 3.87 16.55
CA GLY A 202 16.07 3.83 17.72
C GLY A 202 14.61 3.60 17.33
N PRO A 203 13.76 3.09 18.23
CA PRO A 203 12.35 2.87 17.94
C PRO A 203 11.67 4.20 17.59
N GLN A 204 11.12 4.31 16.39
CA GLN A 204 10.20 5.40 16.07
C GLN A 204 8.85 5.07 16.74
N PRO A 205 8.26 5.98 17.51
CA PRO A 205 6.99 5.72 18.17
C PRO A 205 5.91 5.51 17.12
N ASP A 206 5.25 4.35 17.18
CA ASP A 206 4.07 4.10 16.36
C ASP A 206 2.89 4.88 16.95
N ILE A 207 2.15 5.60 16.10
CA ILE A 207 0.91 6.30 16.49
C ILE A 207 -0.10 5.28 17.06
N LEU A 208 0.02 4.00 16.67
CA LEU A 208 -0.83 2.91 17.13
C LEU A 208 -0.67 2.55 18.63
N GLY A 209 0.37 3.02 19.31
CA GLY A 209 0.67 2.63 20.70
C GLY A 209 0.70 3.78 21.71
N SER A 210 0.59 5.03 21.26
CA SER A 210 0.60 6.18 22.14
C SER A 210 -0.71 6.92 21.89
N ASP A 211 -1.65 6.83 22.86
CA ASP A 211 -2.35 8.06 23.23
C ASP A 211 -1.29 9.17 23.24
N ALA A 212 -1.55 10.38 22.74
CA ALA A 212 -0.56 11.46 22.70
C ALA A 212 0.01 11.87 24.08
N ASP A 213 -0.25 11.08 25.12
CA ASP A 213 0.43 11.02 26.39
C ASP A 213 1.60 10.03 26.36
N PRO A 214 2.83 10.48 26.66
CA PRO A 214 3.87 9.59 27.15
C PRO A 214 3.41 9.07 28.53
N GLU A 215 2.64 7.98 28.57
CA GLU A 215 2.43 7.24 29.81
C GLU A 215 3.76 6.54 30.18
N ASP A 216 4.44 7.14 31.16
CA ASP A 216 5.40 6.53 32.08
C ASP A 216 6.78 6.06 31.54
N PRO A 217 7.87 6.84 31.77
CA PRO A 217 9.24 6.37 31.52
C PRO A 217 9.68 5.25 32.47
N THR A 218 8.88 4.88 33.49
CA THR A 218 9.27 3.85 34.45
C THR A 218 8.88 2.43 34.04
N LEU A 219 8.00 2.24 33.03
CA LEU A 219 7.62 0.91 32.54
C LEU A 219 8.36 0.43 31.27
N SER A 220 9.13 1.29 30.60
CA SER A 220 9.90 0.93 29.41
C SER A 220 11.34 0.46 29.71
N THR A 221 11.67 0.15 30.97
CA THR A 221 13.01 -0.28 31.39
C THR A 221 13.17 -1.79 31.64
N ASP A 222 12.14 -2.62 31.39
CA ASP A 222 12.22 -4.07 31.67
C ASP A 222 12.53 -4.95 30.45
N THR A 223 12.94 -4.38 29.32
CA THR A 223 13.49 -5.17 28.18
C THR A 223 14.93 -4.79 27.88
N ARG A 224 15.74 -4.55 28.91
CA ARG A 224 17.20 -4.65 28.79
C ARG A 224 17.58 -6.11 28.99
N MET A 225 17.76 -6.80 27.87
CA MET A 225 18.42 -8.10 27.81
C MET A 225 19.70 -8.03 28.64
N LEU A 226 19.78 -8.92 29.63
CA LEU A 226 20.96 -9.18 30.44
C LEU A 226 22.12 -9.59 29.52
N THR A 227 23.08 -8.70 29.29
CA THR A 227 24.42 -9.08 28.87
C THR A 227 25.40 -8.45 29.85
N ASN A 228 25.88 -9.27 30.79
CA ASN A 228 27.06 -8.97 31.60
C ASN A 228 28.27 -8.79 30.68
N GLY A 229 28.99 -7.68 30.82
CA GLY A 229 30.24 -7.41 30.12
C GLY A 229 30.87 -6.15 30.66
N ASP A 230 32.02 -6.32 31.29
CA ASP A 230 32.79 -5.38 32.11
C ASP A 230 33.48 -4.26 31.29
N GLY A 231 33.76 -3.12 31.93
CA GLY A 231 34.87 -2.22 31.60
C GLY A 231 34.76 -1.18 30.46
N SER A 232 34.87 0.10 30.88
CA SER A 232 35.62 1.23 30.27
C SER A 232 34.88 2.35 29.49
N GLU A 233 35.05 3.55 30.08
CA GLU A 233 35.18 4.92 29.52
C GLU A 233 34.04 5.54 28.68
N SER A 234 33.32 6.47 29.32
CA SER A 234 32.36 7.40 28.70
C SER A 234 33.05 8.70 28.22
N PRO A 235 32.84 9.17 26.98
CA PRO A 235 33.20 10.54 26.58
C PRO A 235 32.10 11.55 27.00
N PRO A 236 32.39 12.86 27.05
CA PRO A 236 31.59 13.83 27.78
C PRO A 236 30.27 14.14 27.06
N ALA A 237 29.18 14.13 27.83
CA ALA A 237 27.86 14.54 27.37
C ALA A 237 27.78 16.07 27.27
N THR A 238 27.82 16.60 26.05
CA THR A 238 27.51 18.01 25.79
C THR A 238 26.11 18.11 25.15
N SER A 239 25.16 18.67 25.90
CA SER A 239 23.95 19.38 25.44
C SER A 239 23.05 18.73 24.34
N ASN A 240 22.42 17.57 24.59
CA ASN A 240 21.46 16.95 23.65
C ASN A 240 20.03 16.70 24.19
N PHE A 241 19.65 17.27 25.33
CA PHE A 241 18.32 17.01 25.94
C PHE A 241 17.11 17.57 25.15
N ALA A 242 17.29 18.60 24.30
CA ALA A 242 16.18 19.12 23.49
C ALA A 242 15.86 18.24 22.26
N ALA A 243 16.88 17.58 21.71
CA ALA A 243 16.74 16.72 20.54
C ALA A 243 15.98 15.41 20.84
N SER A 244 15.94 14.97 22.10
CA SER A 244 15.17 13.77 22.51
C SER A 244 13.68 14.04 22.64
N SER A 245 13.25 15.28 22.92
CA SER A 245 11.83 15.62 23.13
C SER A 245 11.04 15.74 21.82
N HIS A 246 11.63 16.25 20.74
CA HIS A 246 10.93 16.41 19.46
C HIS A 246 10.92 15.13 18.63
N ALA A 247 11.96 14.29 18.74
CA ALA A 247 12.08 13.05 17.97
C ALA A 247 10.90 12.10 18.21
N GLN A 248 10.36 12.05 19.43
CA GLN A 248 9.18 11.24 19.76
C GLN A 248 7.89 11.68 19.03
N TYR A 249 7.83 12.91 18.52
CA TYR A 249 6.67 13.43 17.78
C TYR A 249 6.89 13.43 16.27
N SER A 250 8.04 12.93 15.77
CA SER A 250 8.39 12.97 14.35
C SER A 250 7.39 12.22 13.46
N VAL A 251 6.97 11.02 13.86
CA VAL A 251 5.98 10.20 13.13
C VAL A 251 4.61 10.89 13.09
N GLN A 252 4.20 11.49 14.21
CA GLN A 252 2.97 12.27 14.28
C GLN A 252 3.06 13.49 13.37
N ALA A 253 4.16 14.24 13.39
CA ALA A 253 4.39 15.37 12.49
C ALA A 253 4.29 14.97 11.01
N LEU A 254 4.93 13.86 10.62
CA LEU A 254 4.83 13.31 9.26
C LEU A 254 3.39 12.97 8.88
N SER A 255 2.62 12.41 9.82
CA SER A 255 1.21 12.05 9.59
C SER A 255 0.32 13.29 9.48
N VAL A 256 0.55 14.32 10.30
CA VAL A 256 -0.15 15.63 10.19
C VAL A 256 0.10 16.24 8.82
N LEU A 257 1.35 16.25 8.37
CA LEU A 257 1.70 16.73 7.04
C LEU A 257 1.03 15.88 5.96
N ALA A 258 1.01 14.55 6.11
CA ALA A 258 0.37 13.66 5.15
C ALA A 258 -1.13 13.93 4.98
N GLU A 259 -1.81 14.29 6.06
CA GLU A 259 -3.24 14.57 6.08
C GLU A 259 -3.57 15.97 5.52
N PHE A 260 -2.84 17.01 5.93
CA PHE A 260 -3.25 18.40 5.67
C PHE A 260 -2.43 19.17 4.64
N LEU A 261 -1.19 18.77 4.33
CA LEU A 261 -0.30 19.59 3.51
C LEU A 261 -0.87 19.89 2.12
N ALA A 262 -1.25 18.85 1.37
CA ALA A 262 -1.72 19.02 0.00
C ALA A 262 -3.08 19.75 -0.07
N PRO A 263 -4.10 19.39 0.75
CA PRO A 263 -5.38 20.10 0.77
C PRO A 263 -5.25 21.59 1.13
N VAL A 264 -4.40 21.92 2.13
CA VAL A 264 -4.18 23.33 2.52
C VAL A 264 -3.55 24.11 1.37
N LEU A 265 -2.48 23.58 0.77
CA LEU A 265 -1.79 24.27 -0.32
C LEU A 265 -2.68 24.46 -1.56
N ASP A 266 -3.56 23.51 -1.85
CA ASP A 266 -4.44 23.57 -3.02
C ASP A 266 -5.45 24.73 -2.96
N VAL A 267 -5.91 25.06 -1.75
CA VAL A 267 -6.84 26.18 -1.49
C VAL A 267 -6.09 27.50 -1.32
N VAL A 268 -4.98 27.51 -0.57
CA VAL A 268 -4.22 28.73 -0.26
C VAL A 268 -3.52 29.33 -1.49
N TYR A 269 -3.05 28.48 -2.40
CA TYR A 269 -2.42 28.91 -3.65
C TYR A 269 -3.34 28.67 -4.82
N VAL A 270 -3.85 29.75 -5.43
CA VAL A 270 -4.81 29.68 -6.53
C VAL A 270 -4.11 29.92 -7.87
N SER A 271 -4.56 29.22 -8.92
CA SER A 271 -4.12 29.45 -10.31
C SER A 271 -2.59 29.39 -10.47
N GLU A 272 -1.98 30.40 -11.10
CA GLU A 272 -0.54 30.51 -11.36
C GLU A 272 0.32 30.55 -10.08
N GLU A 273 -0.25 30.92 -8.93
CA GLU A 273 0.49 30.93 -7.67
C GLU A 273 0.84 29.53 -7.16
N LYS A 274 0.20 28.47 -7.68
CA LYS A 274 0.51 27.08 -7.35
C LYS A 274 1.96 26.71 -7.67
N GLU A 275 2.62 27.37 -8.61
CA GLU A 275 4.04 27.12 -8.87
C GLU A 275 4.95 27.59 -7.72
N LYS A 276 4.51 28.57 -6.92
CA LYS A 276 5.29 29.14 -5.80
C LYS A 276 5.48 28.14 -4.64
N VAL A 277 4.71 27.06 -4.58
CA VAL A 277 4.79 26.05 -3.51
C VAL A 277 5.96 25.08 -3.69
N VAL A 278 6.53 24.98 -4.90
CA VAL A 278 7.56 23.98 -5.23
C VAL A 278 8.80 24.08 -4.33
N PRO A 279 9.36 25.27 -4.01
CA PRO A 279 10.49 25.39 -3.08
C PRO A 279 10.17 24.84 -1.68
N LEU A 280 8.99 25.15 -1.14
CA LEU A 280 8.53 24.65 0.16
C LEU A 280 8.43 23.12 0.12
N LEU A 281 7.75 22.57 -0.89
CA LEU A 281 7.63 21.11 -1.05
C LEU A 281 8.98 20.43 -1.25
N SER A 282 9.91 21.04 -1.97
CA SER A 282 11.26 20.49 -2.15
C SER A 282 12.04 20.44 -0.83
N SER A 283 11.86 21.45 0.04
CA SER A 283 12.42 21.46 1.40
C SER A 283 11.82 20.33 2.26
N ILE A 284 10.51 20.11 2.17
CA ILE A 284 9.84 19.01 2.87
C ILE A 284 10.35 17.66 2.37
N MET A 285 10.45 17.48 1.04
CA MET A 285 10.98 16.25 0.45
C MET A 285 12.41 15.95 0.88
N PHE A 286 13.24 16.96 1.11
CA PHE A 286 14.59 16.78 1.66
C PHE A 286 14.59 16.09 3.04
N TYR A 287 13.57 16.34 3.89
CA TYR A 287 13.39 15.64 5.16
C TYR A 287 12.67 14.29 5.03
N VAL A 288 11.80 14.14 4.04
CA VAL A 288 10.98 12.93 3.82
C VAL A 288 11.77 11.80 3.16
N THR A 289 12.58 12.12 2.14
CA THR A 289 13.32 11.13 1.35
C THR A 289 14.24 10.20 2.18
N PRO A 290 14.96 10.67 3.22
CA PRO A 290 15.72 9.79 4.12
C PRO A 290 14.89 8.68 4.78
N TYR A 291 13.67 8.99 5.24
CA TYR A 291 12.77 8.00 5.81
C TYR A 291 12.31 6.98 4.77
N LEU A 292 12.06 7.42 3.53
CA LEU A 292 11.67 6.53 2.43
C LEU A 292 12.82 5.64 1.92
N ARG A 293 14.08 6.05 2.14
CA ARG A 293 15.25 5.23 1.80
C ARG A 293 15.58 4.19 2.87
N ASN A 294 15.22 4.42 4.13
CA ASN A 294 15.52 3.48 5.22
C ASN A 294 14.44 2.38 5.33
N ARG A 295 14.82 1.12 5.07
CA ARG A 295 13.92 -0.04 5.08
C ARG A 295 13.86 -0.81 6.41
N ARG A 296 14.65 -0.40 7.40
CA ARG A 296 14.76 -1.08 8.70
C ARG A 296 13.44 -1.07 9.47
N LEU A 297 13.24 -2.09 10.31
CA LEU A 297 12.00 -2.29 11.07
C LEU A 297 11.64 -1.11 11.99
N HIS A 298 12.62 -0.51 12.67
CA HIS A 298 12.36 0.64 13.56
C HIS A 298 11.81 1.87 12.83
N ASN A 299 12.02 1.99 11.53
CA ASN A 299 11.59 3.10 10.70
C ASN A 299 10.19 2.89 10.07
N VAL A 300 9.57 1.72 10.25
CA VAL A 300 8.27 1.38 9.63
C VAL A 300 7.21 2.46 9.84
N PRO A 301 7.00 3.02 11.06
CA PRO A 301 5.99 4.06 11.25
C PRO A 301 6.27 5.33 10.43
N SER A 302 7.52 5.83 10.44
CA SER A 302 7.92 7.00 9.66
C SER A 302 7.82 6.74 8.16
N PHE A 303 8.27 5.56 7.70
CA PHE A 303 8.16 5.15 6.30
C PHE A 303 6.71 5.15 5.81
N ARG A 304 5.78 4.66 6.63
CA ARG A 304 4.35 4.63 6.32
C ARG A 304 3.77 6.05 6.22
N ALA A 305 4.04 6.91 7.21
CA ALA A 305 3.60 8.31 7.18
C ALA A 305 4.17 9.07 5.98
N CYS A 306 5.45 8.87 5.65
CA CYS A 306 6.07 9.45 4.46
C CYS A 306 5.47 8.93 3.15
N SER A 307 5.13 7.64 3.08
CA SER A 307 4.47 7.07 1.89
C SER A 307 3.08 7.67 1.70
N GLN A 308 2.31 7.84 2.79
CA GLN A 308 1.03 8.55 2.76
C GLN A 308 1.18 10.00 2.33
N LEU A 309 2.19 10.71 2.83
CA LEU A 309 2.48 12.10 2.46
C LEU A 309 2.76 12.25 0.96
N VAL A 310 3.63 11.41 0.40
CA VAL A 310 3.94 11.46 -1.04
C VAL A 310 2.72 11.06 -1.88
N SER A 311 1.92 10.09 -1.42
CA SER A 311 0.66 9.72 -2.06
C SER A 311 -0.31 10.90 -2.12
N SER A 312 -0.50 11.60 -1.00
CA SER A 312 -1.34 12.81 -0.89
C SER A 312 -0.84 13.94 -1.79
N LEU A 313 0.49 14.17 -1.86
CA LEU A 313 1.06 15.15 -2.79
C LEU A 313 0.85 14.75 -4.26
N SER A 314 0.96 13.46 -4.57
CA SER A 314 0.98 12.96 -5.95
C SER A 314 -0.33 13.18 -6.71
N SER A 315 -1.47 13.28 -6.01
CA SER A 315 -2.78 13.59 -6.61
C SER A 315 -2.88 15.02 -7.14
N TYR A 316 -1.94 15.91 -6.79
CA TYR A 316 -1.93 17.30 -7.20
C TYR A 316 -0.79 17.56 -8.20
N GLN A 317 -1.12 17.75 -9.48
CA GLN A 317 -0.12 17.82 -10.56
C GLN A 317 0.95 18.92 -10.35
N TYR A 318 0.61 20.05 -9.75
CA TYR A 318 1.55 21.15 -9.51
C TYR A 318 2.65 20.79 -8.50
N THR A 319 2.45 19.78 -7.65
CA THR A 319 3.45 19.32 -6.67
C THR A 319 4.52 18.44 -7.31
N ARG A 320 4.26 17.90 -8.51
CA ARG A 320 5.08 16.87 -9.18
C ARG A 320 6.56 17.21 -9.26
N LYS A 321 6.89 18.48 -9.52
CA LYS A 321 8.30 18.95 -9.62
C LYS A 321 9.10 18.66 -8.35
N ALA A 322 8.47 18.61 -7.17
CA ALA A 322 9.14 18.41 -5.89
C ALA A 322 9.47 16.93 -5.58
N TRP A 323 8.65 15.98 -6.04
CA TRP A 323 8.77 14.56 -5.61
C TRP A 323 9.11 13.58 -6.75
N LYS A 324 8.88 13.93 -8.03
CA LYS A 324 8.99 12.97 -9.15
C LYS A 324 10.35 12.27 -9.25
N ARG A 325 11.44 13.00 -9.02
CA ARG A 325 12.81 12.48 -9.15
C ARG A 325 13.06 11.45 -8.05
N ASP A 326 12.79 11.83 -6.83
CA ASP A 326 13.03 10.99 -5.65
C ASP A 326 12.13 9.74 -5.69
N ALA A 327 10.87 9.87 -6.14
CA ALA A 327 9.97 8.71 -6.33
C ALA A 327 10.46 7.75 -7.43
N LEU A 328 10.97 8.27 -8.56
CA LEU A 328 11.54 7.44 -9.62
C LEU A 328 12.83 6.74 -9.16
N GLU A 329 13.68 7.43 -8.40
CA GLU A 329 14.87 6.83 -7.78
C GLU A 329 14.49 5.71 -6.80
N LEU A 330 13.48 5.94 -5.96
CA LEU A 330 12.98 4.93 -5.03
C LEU A 330 12.37 3.72 -5.75
N LEU A 331 11.58 3.94 -6.81
CA LEU A 331 11.02 2.86 -7.63
C LEU A 331 12.12 1.97 -8.22
N LEU A 332 13.23 2.57 -8.65
CA LEU A 332 14.37 1.88 -9.24
C LEU A 332 15.35 1.30 -8.20
N ASP A 333 15.16 1.58 -6.92
CA ASP A 333 15.98 1.04 -5.84
C ASP A 333 15.78 -0.47 -5.68
N ALA A 334 16.85 -1.21 -5.39
CA ALA A 334 16.81 -2.67 -5.25
C ALA A 334 15.91 -3.12 -4.09
N ALA A 335 15.78 -2.30 -3.04
CA ALA A 335 14.96 -2.57 -1.87
C ALA A 335 13.56 -1.93 -1.96
N PHE A 336 13.12 -1.49 -3.16
CA PHE A 336 11.84 -0.81 -3.34
C PHE A 336 10.68 -1.56 -2.68
N PHE A 337 10.57 -2.86 -2.95
CA PHE A 337 9.49 -3.73 -2.48
C PHE A 337 9.60 -4.16 -1.01
N GLN A 338 10.66 -3.76 -0.30
CA GLN A 338 10.80 -3.99 1.14
C GLN A 338 9.94 -3.01 1.92
N MET A 339 8.64 -3.31 1.97
CA MET A 339 7.63 -2.52 2.66
C MET A 339 6.53 -3.42 3.22
N ASP A 340 5.61 -2.82 3.97
CA ASP A 340 4.41 -3.46 4.51
C ASP A 340 3.17 -3.12 3.65
N GLN A 341 2.14 -3.97 3.70
CA GLN A 341 0.93 -3.84 2.86
C GLN A 341 0.32 -2.43 2.85
N PRO A 342 0.14 -1.73 4.00
CA PRO A 342 -0.44 -0.38 3.98
C PRO A 342 0.40 0.62 3.17
N CYS A 343 1.72 0.46 3.14
CA CYS A 343 2.58 1.31 2.31
C CYS A 343 2.41 1.02 0.83
N MET A 344 2.19 -0.25 0.46
CA MET A 344 2.00 -0.66 -0.92
C MET A 344 0.79 0.03 -1.55
N ALA A 345 -0.33 0.15 -0.82
CA ALA A 345 -1.51 0.89 -1.27
C ALA A 345 -1.18 2.36 -1.63
N HIS A 346 -0.37 3.04 -0.82
CA HIS A 346 0.09 4.41 -1.13
C HIS A 346 1.01 4.41 -2.36
N TRP A 347 1.94 3.47 -2.47
CA TRP A 347 2.86 3.37 -3.60
C TRP A 347 2.17 3.02 -4.91
N ARG A 348 1.02 2.33 -4.89
CA ARG A 348 0.20 2.15 -6.10
C ARG A 348 -0.25 3.49 -6.67
N SER A 349 -0.79 4.37 -5.83
CA SER A 349 -1.19 5.72 -6.25
C SER A 349 0.00 6.56 -6.69
N ILE A 350 1.11 6.52 -5.95
CA ILE A 350 2.33 7.28 -6.32
C ILE A 350 2.86 6.85 -7.68
N VAL A 351 2.97 5.54 -7.93
CA VAL A 351 3.51 5.00 -9.19
C VAL A 351 2.58 5.28 -10.35
N ASP A 352 1.26 5.16 -10.18
CA ASP A 352 0.32 5.53 -11.24
C ASP A 352 0.46 7.01 -11.59
N HIS A 353 0.36 7.92 -10.62
CA HIS A 353 0.57 9.36 -10.85
C HIS A 353 1.96 9.68 -11.40
N LEU A 354 3.01 8.94 -10.99
CA LEU A 354 4.36 9.07 -11.54
C LEU A 354 4.37 8.80 -13.04
N MET A 355 3.62 7.80 -13.51
CA MET A 355 3.63 7.38 -14.91
C MET A 355 2.60 8.12 -15.78
N THR A 356 1.45 8.52 -15.24
CA THR A 356 0.33 9.11 -16.00
C THR A 356 0.45 10.62 -16.19
N HIS A 357 0.95 11.35 -15.19
CA HIS A 357 1.06 12.81 -15.26
C HIS A 357 2.18 13.31 -16.19
N ASP A 358 2.97 12.41 -16.79
CA ASP A 358 4.00 12.71 -17.79
C ASP A 358 4.11 11.59 -18.83
N LYS A 359 3.79 11.93 -20.09
CA LYS A 359 3.74 10.99 -21.22
C LYS A 359 5.09 10.36 -21.58
N THR A 360 6.21 10.91 -21.11
CA THR A 360 7.53 10.33 -21.41
C THR A 360 7.97 9.32 -20.37
N THR A 361 7.52 9.43 -19.11
CA THR A 361 8.11 8.68 -17.98
C THR A 361 8.02 7.16 -18.20
N PHE A 362 6.88 6.64 -18.68
CA PHE A 362 6.73 5.21 -18.97
C PHE A 362 7.62 4.74 -20.13
N ARG A 363 7.70 5.53 -21.22
CA ARG A 363 8.57 5.23 -22.36
C ARG A 363 10.04 5.24 -21.96
N ASP A 364 10.45 6.22 -21.16
CA ASP A 364 11.81 6.37 -20.65
C ASP A 364 12.16 5.21 -19.69
N PHE A 365 11.17 4.67 -18.96
CA PHE A 365 11.32 3.43 -18.20
C PHE A 365 11.54 2.22 -19.11
N LEU A 366 10.72 2.02 -20.15
CA LEU A 366 10.90 0.91 -21.11
C LEU A 366 12.25 0.97 -21.82
N ALA A 367 12.76 2.16 -22.12
CA ALA A 367 14.07 2.35 -22.74
C ALA A 367 15.23 1.79 -21.89
N ARG A 368 15.05 1.63 -20.57
CA ARG A 368 16.08 1.08 -19.66
C ARG A 368 16.39 -0.39 -19.95
N PHE A 369 15.46 -1.14 -20.54
CA PHE A 369 15.71 -2.53 -20.98
C PHE A 369 16.76 -2.62 -22.09
N ALA A 370 16.93 -1.56 -22.90
CA ALA A 370 17.96 -1.50 -23.94
C ALA A 370 19.35 -1.16 -23.37
N VAL A 371 19.41 -0.34 -22.31
CA VAL A 371 20.66 0.08 -21.66
C VAL A 371 21.36 -1.11 -20.99
N THR A 372 20.62 -2.11 -20.52
CA THR A 372 21.18 -3.37 -20.00
C THR A 372 21.81 -4.23 -21.09
N GLN A 373 21.57 -3.96 -22.38
CA GLN A 373 22.14 -4.70 -23.51
C GLN A 373 23.29 -3.99 -24.23
N SER A 374 23.48 -2.70 -23.99
CA SER A 374 24.65 -1.99 -24.53
C SER A 374 25.90 -2.47 -23.80
N GLY A 375 26.72 -3.27 -24.49
CA GLY A 375 28.09 -3.65 -24.12
C GLY A 375 29.06 -2.46 -24.03
N SER A 376 28.65 -1.35 -23.42
CA SER A 376 29.49 -0.20 -23.14
C SER A 376 30.35 -0.51 -21.92
N LEU A 377 31.61 -0.89 -22.15
CA LEU A 377 32.78 -0.70 -21.27
C LEU A 377 32.63 -0.95 -19.75
N ASN A 378 31.65 -1.74 -19.31
CA ASN A 378 31.57 -2.25 -17.94
C ASN A 378 32.40 -3.53 -17.86
N ILE A 379 33.73 -3.38 -17.87
CA ILE A 379 34.70 -4.50 -17.76
C ILE A 379 34.57 -5.23 -16.39
N PHE A 380 33.70 -4.76 -15.49
CA PHE A 380 33.56 -5.24 -14.12
C PHE A 380 32.15 -5.73 -13.73
N SER A 381 31.14 -5.76 -14.61
CA SER A 381 29.82 -6.35 -14.29
C SER A 381 29.72 -7.81 -14.73
N SER A 382 29.26 -8.69 -13.83
CA SER A 382 29.03 -10.11 -14.16
C SER A 382 27.71 -10.29 -14.93
N LYS A 383 27.63 -11.34 -15.75
CA LYS A 383 26.37 -11.76 -16.41
C LYS A 383 25.24 -12.00 -15.41
N GLU A 384 25.57 -12.50 -14.23
CA GLU A 384 24.60 -12.72 -13.14
C GLU A 384 23.98 -11.40 -12.65
N GLN A 385 24.80 -10.34 -12.52
CA GLN A 385 24.31 -9.01 -12.16
C GLN A 385 23.39 -8.41 -13.23
N GLU A 386 23.66 -8.68 -14.51
CA GLU A 386 22.79 -8.25 -15.63
C GLU A 386 21.43 -8.95 -15.58
N TYR A 387 21.41 -10.27 -15.29
CA TYR A 387 20.18 -11.03 -15.14
C TYR A 387 19.35 -10.58 -13.94
N GLU A 388 20.00 -10.33 -12.81
CA GLU A 388 19.34 -9.79 -11.62
C GLU A 388 18.72 -8.41 -11.91
N SER A 389 19.49 -7.51 -12.53
CA SER A 389 18.99 -6.19 -12.96
C SER A 389 17.78 -6.31 -13.90
N ARG A 390 17.82 -7.23 -14.87
CA ARG A 390 16.72 -7.48 -15.80
C ARG A 390 15.48 -8.04 -15.07
N ALA A 391 15.65 -8.99 -14.16
CA ALA A 391 14.56 -9.52 -13.35
C ALA A 391 13.89 -8.42 -12.53
N GLN A 392 14.66 -7.55 -11.88
CA GLN A 392 14.10 -6.44 -11.12
C GLN A 392 13.39 -5.40 -12.01
N LEU A 393 13.89 -5.13 -13.23
CA LEU A 393 13.18 -4.26 -14.19
C LEU A 393 11.84 -4.87 -14.63
N LEU A 394 11.78 -6.18 -14.86
CA LEU A 394 10.52 -6.90 -15.15
C LEU A 394 9.55 -6.82 -13.97
N LYS A 395 10.02 -7.05 -12.74
CA LYS A 395 9.19 -6.92 -11.53
C LYS A 395 8.61 -5.51 -11.39
N ARG A 396 9.40 -4.48 -11.68
CA ARG A 396 8.93 -3.07 -11.69
C ARG A 396 7.95 -2.79 -12.82
N LEU A 397 8.17 -3.36 -14.01
CA LEU A 397 7.21 -3.27 -15.12
C LEU A 397 5.87 -3.88 -14.71
N ALA A 398 5.87 -5.10 -14.15
CA ALA A 398 4.68 -5.74 -13.61
C ALA A 398 3.99 -4.83 -12.57
N PHE A 399 4.74 -4.22 -11.65
CA PHE A 399 4.16 -3.34 -10.65
C PHE A 399 3.54 -2.07 -11.27
N ILE A 400 4.22 -1.43 -12.22
CA ILE A 400 3.70 -0.25 -12.93
C ILE A 400 2.37 -0.58 -13.63
N LEU A 401 2.31 -1.71 -14.35
CA LEU A 401 1.09 -2.17 -15.02
C LEU A 401 -0.01 -2.53 -13.99
N PHE A 402 0.37 -3.04 -12.82
CA PHE A 402 -0.57 -3.37 -11.75
C PHE A 402 -1.17 -2.13 -11.09
N CYS A 403 -0.46 -1.01 -11.08
CA CYS A 403 -0.93 0.24 -10.50
C CYS A 403 -1.92 0.99 -11.39
N SER A 404 -1.95 0.71 -12.70
CA SER A 404 -2.72 1.49 -13.68
C SER A 404 -4.17 1.06 -13.84
N GLU A 405 -4.99 1.95 -14.40
CA GLU A 405 -6.33 1.61 -14.86
C GLU A 405 -6.32 0.55 -15.99
N PRO A 406 -7.42 -0.21 -16.20
CA PRO A 406 -7.52 -1.16 -17.29
C PRO A 406 -7.22 -0.54 -18.66
N ASP A 407 -6.46 -1.24 -19.49
CA ASP A 407 -6.06 -0.84 -20.85
C ASP A 407 -5.25 0.48 -20.96
N GLN A 408 -4.80 1.06 -19.83
CA GLN A 408 -4.05 2.32 -19.81
C GLN A 408 -2.80 2.30 -20.72
N TYR A 409 -2.11 1.16 -20.77
CA TYR A 409 -0.88 0.98 -21.54
C TYR A 409 -1.06 0.28 -22.89
N GLN A 410 -2.29 0.17 -23.42
CA GLN A 410 -2.58 -0.54 -24.66
C GLN A 410 -1.69 -0.14 -25.85
N ARG A 411 -1.33 1.15 -25.94
CA ARG A 411 -0.48 1.69 -27.03
C ARG A 411 0.96 1.20 -26.97
N TYR A 412 1.43 0.82 -25.79
CA TYR A 412 2.78 0.30 -25.54
C TYR A 412 2.82 -1.23 -25.53
N MET A 413 1.70 -1.91 -25.80
CA MET A 413 1.66 -3.38 -25.81
C MET A 413 2.69 -4.01 -26.76
N PRO A 414 2.92 -3.51 -28.00
CA PRO A 414 3.97 -4.06 -28.84
C PRO A 414 5.35 -4.02 -28.18
N ASP A 415 5.71 -2.88 -27.58
CA ASP A 415 7.00 -2.72 -26.89
C ASP A 415 7.09 -3.63 -25.66
N ILE A 416 6.02 -3.73 -24.86
CA ILE A 416 5.95 -4.61 -23.69
C ILE A 416 6.13 -6.07 -24.14
N GLN A 417 5.44 -6.50 -25.18
CA GLN A 417 5.54 -7.85 -25.74
C GLN A 417 6.95 -8.17 -26.20
N GLU A 418 7.59 -7.23 -26.90
CA GLU A 418 8.99 -7.36 -27.31
C GLU A 418 9.92 -7.56 -26.11
N ARG A 419 9.78 -6.76 -25.03
CA ARG A 419 10.61 -6.90 -23.82
C ARG A 419 10.42 -8.24 -23.12
N LEU A 420 9.19 -8.74 -23.04
CA LEU A 420 8.90 -10.05 -22.46
C LEU A 420 9.50 -11.17 -23.33
N ALA A 421 9.29 -11.12 -24.64
CA ALA A 421 9.82 -12.11 -25.58
C ALA A 421 11.36 -12.14 -25.57
N GLU A 422 12.03 -10.98 -25.57
CA GLU A 422 13.48 -10.89 -25.43
C GLU A 422 13.99 -11.49 -24.12
N SER A 423 13.23 -11.34 -23.03
CA SER A 423 13.61 -11.88 -21.72
C SER A 423 13.52 -13.40 -21.69
N LEU A 424 12.54 -13.98 -22.37
CA LEU A 424 12.35 -15.43 -22.48
C LEU A 424 13.40 -16.12 -23.38
N LYS A 425 14.05 -15.38 -24.29
CA LYS A 425 15.19 -15.91 -25.07
C LYS A 425 16.40 -16.29 -24.20
N LEU A 426 16.47 -15.80 -22.96
CA LEU A 426 17.51 -16.15 -21.99
C LEU A 426 17.21 -17.52 -21.38
N SER A 427 17.72 -18.58 -21.99
CA SER A 427 17.56 -19.95 -21.49
C SER A 427 18.25 -20.13 -20.13
N HIS A 428 17.60 -20.89 -19.24
CA HIS A 428 18.10 -21.24 -17.90
C HIS A 428 18.37 -20.06 -16.95
N VAL A 429 17.57 -18.99 -17.04
CA VAL A 429 17.62 -17.86 -16.10
C VAL A 429 16.30 -17.78 -15.30
N PRO A 430 16.10 -18.65 -14.29
CA PRO A 430 14.81 -18.82 -13.63
C PRO A 430 14.32 -17.54 -12.92
N ALA A 431 15.23 -16.71 -12.42
CA ALA A 431 14.87 -15.42 -11.81
C ALA A 431 14.20 -14.46 -12.80
N VAL A 432 14.67 -14.42 -14.06
CA VAL A 432 14.08 -13.57 -15.12
C VAL A 432 12.74 -14.16 -15.56
N GLN A 433 12.69 -15.46 -15.81
CA GLN A 433 11.47 -16.15 -16.25
C GLN A 433 10.34 -16.01 -15.22
N ALA A 434 10.64 -16.10 -13.92
CA ALA A 434 9.65 -15.93 -12.86
C ALA A 434 8.99 -14.53 -12.90
N GLN A 435 9.78 -13.49 -13.20
CA GLN A 435 9.24 -12.12 -13.34
C GLN A 435 8.47 -11.91 -14.64
N VAL A 436 8.78 -12.66 -15.71
CA VAL A 436 7.94 -12.70 -16.92
C VAL A 436 6.58 -13.31 -16.61
N PHE A 437 6.51 -14.40 -15.83
CA PHE A 437 5.23 -14.98 -15.40
C PHE A 437 4.43 -14.04 -14.49
N LEU A 438 5.10 -13.28 -13.61
CA LEU A 438 4.44 -12.21 -12.85
C LEU A 438 3.87 -11.12 -13.78
N CYS A 439 4.64 -10.67 -14.77
CA CYS A 439 4.16 -9.72 -15.79
C CYS A 439 2.94 -10.25 -16.54
N PHE A 440 2.94 -11.52 -16.97
CA PHE A 440 1.78 -12.13 -17.64
C PHE A 440 0.55 -12.11 -16.74
N ARG A 441 0.69 -12.48 -15.46
CA ARG A 441 -0.44 -12.44 -14.50
C ARG A 441 -1.04 -11.03 -14.39
N VAL A 442 -0.20 -10.01 -14.29
CA VAL A 442 -0.67 -8.61 -14.26
C VAL A 442 -1.37 -8.24 -15.57
N LEU A 443 -0.78 -8.58 -16.72
CA LEU A 443 -1.35 -8.26 -18.04
C LEU A 443 -2.72 -8.92 -18.26
N LEU A 444 -2.88 -10.18 -17.84
CA LEU A 444 -4.16 -10.89 -17.93
C LEU A 444 -5.27 -10.27 -17.06
N LEU A 445 -4.90 -9.49 -16.03
CA LEU A 445 -5.85 -8.77 -15.17
C LEU A 445 -6.12 -7.34 -15.62
N ARG A 446 -5.10 -6.67 -16.18
CA ARG A 446 -5.13 -5.23 -16.48
C ARG A 446 -5.45 -4.91 -17.94
N MET A 447 -5.30 -5.87 -18.85
CA MET A 447 -5.55 -5.66 -20.27
C MET A 447 -6.76 -6.46 -20.72
N SER A 448 -7.55 -5.88 -21.61
CA SER A 448 -8.71 -6.51 -22.24
C SER A 448 -8.30 -7.76 -23.05
N PRO A 449 -9.22 -8.74 -23.22
CA PRO A 449 -8.91 -10.03 -23.86
C PRO A 449 -8.28 -9.91 -25.25
N HIS A 450 -8.69 -8.91 -26.02
CA HIS A 450 -8.18 -8.66 -27.36
C HIS A 450 -6.72 -8.20 -27.36
N GLN A 451 -6.28 -7.45 -26.36
CA GLN A 451 -4.91 -6.95 -26.27
C GLN A 451 -3.89 -8.03 -25.89
N VAL A 452 -4.32 -9.02 -25.09
CA VAL A 452 -3.46 -10.14 -24.67
C VAL A 452 -3.51 -11.31 -25.65
N THR A 453 -4.29 -11.24 -26.73
CA THR A 453 -4.48 -12.35 -27.67
C THR A 453 -3.15 -12.87 -28.24
N SER A 454 -2.22 -11.99 -28.63
CA SER A 454 -0.92 -12.39 -29.17
C SER A 454 0.06 -12.95 -28.12
N LEU A 455 -0.22 -12.80 -26.82
CA LEU A 455 0.62 -13.33 -25.75
C LEU A 455 0.41 -14.83 -25.53
N TRP A 456 -0.78 -15.36 -25.82
CA TRP A 456 -1.15 -16.72 -25.46
C TRP A 456 -0.22 -17.81 -26.00
N PRO A 457 0.20 -17.82 -27.27
CA PRO A 457 1.14 -18.83 -27.75
C PRO A 457 2.45 -18.86 -26.95
N GLY A 458 2.95 -17.69 -26.55
CA GLY A 458 4.12 -17.56 -25.68
C GLY A 458 3.85 -18.05 -24.26
N ILE A 459 2.75 -17.58 -23.63
CA ILE A 459 2.34 -18.00 -22.28
C ILE A 459 2.24 -19.52 -22.19
N ILE A 460 1.56 -20.16 -23.15
CA ILE A 460 1.34 -21.60 -23.15
C ILE A 460 2.65 -22.36 -23.34
N THR A 461 3.50 -21.93 -24.27
CA THR A 461 4.80 -22.57 -24.52
C THR A 461 5.66 -22.58 -23.26
N GLU A 462 5.76 -21.44 -22.57
CA GLU A 462 6.57 -21.32 -21.37
C GLU A 462 5.96 -22.08 -20.17
N LEU A 463 4.63 -22.09 -20.02
CA LEU A 463 3.95 -22.90 -19.00
C LEU A 463 4.21 -24.39 -19.21
N VAL A 464 4.08 -24.88 -20.45
CA VAL A 464 4.36 -26.28 -20.79
C VAL A 464 5.81 -26.63 -20.49
N GLN A 465 6.77 -25.77 -20.87
CA GLN A 465 8.18 -25.99 -20.55
C GLN A 465 8.42 -26.07 -19.04
N ALA A 466 7.86 -25.15 -18.25
CA ALA A 466 8.00 -25.15 -16.80
C ALA A 466 7.42 -26.45 -16.18
N PHE A 467 6.23 -26.89 -16.60
CA PHE A 467 5.64 -28.12 -16.09
C PHE A 467 6.41 -29.38 -16.50
N LEU A 468 6.91 -29.46 -17.74
CA LEU A 468 7.78 -30.56 -18.16
C LEU A 468 9.07 -30.62 -17.34
N GLN A 469 9.61 -29.46 -16.95
CA GLN A 469 10.79 -29.40 -16.10
C GLN A 469 10.48 -29.91 -14.67
N ILE A 470 9.34 -29.52 -14.08
CA ILE A 470 8.89 -30.05 -12.79
C ILE A 470 8.69 -31.57 -12.87
N GLU A 471 8.07 -32.07 -13.94
CA GLU A 471 7.89 -33.52 -14.17
C GLU A 471 9.23 -34.25 -14.22
N GLN A 472 10.22 -33.68 -14.91
CA GLN A 472 11.56 -34.25 -15.01
C GLN A 472 12.25 -34.31 -13.64
N GLU A 473 12.19 -33.24 -12.84
CA GLU A 473 12.76 -33.21 -11.49
C GLU A 473 12.14 -34.27 -10.59
N LEU A 474 10.80 -34.33 -10.51
CA LEU A 474 10.07 -35.32 -9.71
C LEU A 474 10.35 -36.77 -10.15
N SER A 475 10.55 -36.99 -11.45
CA SER A 475 10.88 -38.31 -12.00
C SER A 475 12.30 -38.75 -11.61
N THR A 476 13.27 -37.83 -11.66
CA THR A 476 14.65 -38.12 -11.24
C THR A 476 14.77 -38.40 -9.73
N ASP A 477 14.00 -37.71 -8.91
CA ASP A 477 13.94 -37.95 -7.45
C ASP A 477 13.35 -39.35 -7.13
N SER A 478 12.33 -39.78 -7.89
CA SER A 478 11.71 -41.12 -7.75
C SER A 478 12.70 -42.25 -8.10
N GLU A 479 13.59 -42.06 -9.08
CA GLU A 479 14.62 -43.05 -9.42
C GLU A 479 15.75 -43.12 -8.38
N ALA A 480 16.13 -41.99 -7.77
CA ALA A 480 17.13 -41.93 -6.71
C ALA A 480 16.65 -42.60 -5.41
N PHE A 481 15.37 -42.47 -5.07
CA PHE A 481 14.76 -43.11 -3.90
C PHE A 481 14.44 -44.60 -4.14
N GLY A 482 14.28 -45.02 -5.40
CA GLY A 482 13.67 -46.30 -5.78
C GLY A 482 14.59 -47.51 -6.05
N LYS A 483 15.91 -47.38 -6.22
CA LYS A 483 16.76 -48.55 -6.59
C LYS A 483 18.15 -48.61 -5.93
N ARG A 484 18.26 -49.55 -4.98
CA ARG A 484 19.44 -50.44 -4.84
C ARG A 484 19.56 -51.31 -6.11
N ASN A 485 20.10 -50.77 -7.21
CA ASN A 485 20.87 -51.45 -8.27
C ASN A 485 20.86 -50.61 -9.57
N PRO A 486 22.02 -50.20 -10.10
CA PRO A 486 22.09 -49.44 -11.35
C PRO A 486 22.11 -50.40 -12.55
N SER A 487 21.03 -50.44 -13.34
CA SER A 487 21.09 -51.07 -14.66
C SER A 487 21.65 -50.08 -15.70
N SER A 488 22.76 -50.48 -16.32
CA SER A 488 23.69 -49.76 -17.20
C SER A 488 23.14 -49.22 -18.53
N HIS A 489 21.82 -49.11 -18.70
CA HIS A 489 21.22 -48.71 -19.98
C HIS A 489 20.96 -47.19 -20.09
N LEU A 490 20.69 -46.49 -18.98
CA LEU A 490 20.37 -45.05 -19.00
C LEU A 490 21.60 -44.15 -19.25
N ARG A 491 22.82 -44.65 -18.99
CA ARG A 491 24.08 -43.91 -19.17
C ARG A 491 24.43 -43.66 -20.64
N ARG A 492 23.82 -44.38 -21.59
CA ARG A 492 24.21 -44.36 -23.00
C ARG A 492 23.42 -43.34 -23.84
N LEU A 493 22.33 -42.77 -23.32
CA LEU A 493 21.56 -41.70 -23.97
C LEU A 493 21.97 -40.29 -23.51
N GLN A 494 22.85 -40.17 -22.50
CA GLN A 494 23.39 -38.90 -22.01
C GLN A 494 24.51 -38.32 -22.89
N GLY A 495 24.81 -38.93 -24.05
CA GLY A 495 26.01 -38.63 -24.84
C GLY A 495 25.81 -37.95 -26.19
N LEU A 496 24.57 -37.62 -26.60
CA LEU A 496 24.32 -37.14 -27.98
C LEU A 496 23.72 -35.74 -28.13
N ASP A 497 23.45 -35.02 -27.03
CA ASP A 497 23.15 -33.58 -27.09
C ASP A 497 23.86 -32.84 -25.94
N SER A 498 25.18 -32.72 -26.00
CA SER A 498 25.99 -32.11 -24.93
C SER A 498 25.91 -30.58 -24.89
N SER A 499 24.71 -30.03 -24.70
CA SER A 499 24.47 -28.65 -24.23
C SER A 499 23.41 -28.55 -23.11
N TRP A 500 22.66 -29.62 -22.81
CA TRP A 500 21.65 -29.62 -21.72
C TRP A 500 22.17 -30.10 -20.36
N ALA A 501 23.38 -30.68 -20.28
CA ALA A 501 23.83 -31.37 -19.06
C ALA A 501 25.08 -30.78 -18.35
N VAL A 502 25.70 -29.71 -18.86
CA VAL A 502 27.06 -29.31 -18.43
C VAL A 502 27.13 -27.94 -17.73
N SER A 503 26.10 -27.53 -16.97
CA SER A 503 26.35 -26.40 -16.05
C SER A 503 25.74 -26.45 -14.66
N ASN A 504 24.73 -27.26 -14.35
CA ASN A 504 24.16 -27.28 -12.97
C ASN A 504 23.54 -28.61 -12.53
N GLY A 505 23.81 -29.72 -13.25
CA GLY A 505 23.09 -30.99 -13.14
C GLY A 505 23.25 -31.82 -11.84
N LEU A 506 23.80 -31.26 -10.76
CA LEU A 506 23.91 -31.96 -9.47
C LEU A 506 23.31 -31.18 -8.28
N ASN A 507 22.93 -29.90 -8.45
CA ASN A 507 22.42 -29.03 -7.37
C ASN A 507 21.05 -28.36 -7.69
N ALA A 508 20.33 -28.81 -8.72
CA ALA A 508 19.04 -28.21 -9.11
C ALA A 508 17.89 -28.52 -8.13
N HIS A 509 17.97 -29.65 -7.40
CA HIS A 509 16.95 -30.02 -6.41
C HIS A 509 16.90 -28.96 -5.29
N ASN A 510 15.78 -28.27 -5.18
CA ASN A 510 15.49 -27.21 -4.21
C ASN A 510 16.30 -25.91 -4.35
N HIS A 511 16.88 -25.61 -5.52
CA HIS A 511 17.50 -24.30 -5.73
C HIS A 511 16.43 -23.19 -5.68
N PRO A 512 16.58 -22.16 -4.83
CA PRO A 512 15.50 -21.21 -4.53
C PRO A 512 14.99 -20.45 -5.77
N ALA A 513 15.87 -20.11 -6.71
CA ALA A 513 15.45 -19.44 -7.95
C ALA A 513 14.56 -20.33 -8.84
N TRP A 514 14.83 -21.64 -8.90
CA TRP A 514 14.02 -22.59 -9.67
C TRP A 514 12.67 -22.86 -8.99
N LEU A 515 12.68 -23.01 -7.67
CA LEU A 515 11.44 -23.09 -6.88
C LEU A 515 10.53 -21.87 -7.07
N GLN A 516 11.11 -20.67 -7.13
CA GLN A 516 10.37 -19.44 -7.43
C GLN A 516 9.81 -19.43 -8.86
N LEU A 517 10.56 -19.92 -9.85
CA LEU A 517 10.05 -20.10 -11.21
C LEU A 517 8.85 -21.06 -11.23
N TYR A 518 8.95 -22.23 -10.60
CA TYR A 518 7.87 -23.21 -10.57
C TYR A 518 6.63 -22.68 -9.86
N LEU A 519 6.79 -21.99 -8.74
CA LEU A 519 5.70 -21.31 -8.04
C LEU A 519 5.04 -20.26 -8.94
N SER A 520 5.82 -19.44 -9.64
CA SER A 520 5.29 -18.40 -10.53
C SER A 520 4.51 -18.98 -11.73
N ALA A 521 4.96 -20.11 -12.28
CA ALA A 521 4.25 -20.84 -13.33
C ALA A 521 2.90 -21.38 -12.83
N CYS A 522 2.91 -22.02 -11.65
CA CYS A 522 1.70 -22.55 -11.02
C CYS A 522 0.71 -21.44 -10.71
N LYS A 523 1.16 -20.30 -10.19
CA LYS A 523 0.30 -19.13 -9.95
C LYS A 523 -0.28 -18.51 -11.21
N LEU A 524 0.45 -18.55 -12.34
CA LEU A 524 -0.07 -18.07 -13.61
C LEU A 524 -1.19 -18.99 -14.13
N LEU A 525 -0.99 -20.31 -14.02
CA LEU A 525 -2.05 -21.27 -14.34
C LEU A 525 -3.26 -21.12 -13.40
N ASP A 526 -3.01 -21.02 -12.09
CA ASP A 526 -4.05 -20.85 -11.06
C ASP A 526 -4.90 -19.61 -11.31
N LEU A 527 -4.27 -18.48 -11.64
CA LEU A 527 -4.97 -17.27 -12.08
C LEU A 527 -5.83 -17.52 -13.33
N ALA A 528 -5.26 -18.16 -14.36
CA ALA A 528 -5.97 -18.42 -15.60
C ALA A 528 -7.19 -19.34 -15.42
N VAL A 529 -7.14 -20.23 -14.43
CA VAL A 529 -8.23 -21.14 -14.06
C VAL A 529 -9.28 -20.44 -13.22
N ALA A 530 -8.86 -19.56 -12.31
CA ALA A 530 -9.77 -18.84 -11.42
C ALA A 530 -10.57 -17.76 -12.14
N LEU A 531 -9.98 -17.10 -13.16
CA LEU A 531 -10.66 -16.05 -13.92
C LEU A 531 -11.73 -16.62 -14.87
N PRO A 532 -12.84 -15.89 -15.05
CA PRO A 532 -13.95 -16.37 -15.86
C PRO A 532 -13.62 -16.35 -17.36
N ALA A 533 -14.36 -17.17 -18.14
CA ALA A 533 -14.08 -17.38 -19.56
C ALA A 533 -14.29 -16.15 -20.44
N ASP A 534 -15.10 -15.19 -20.03
CA ASP A 534 -15.28 -13.89 -20.69
C ASP A 534 -14.05 -12.99 -20.54
N MET A 535 -13.31 -13.10 -19.43
CA MET A 535 -12.02 -12.42 -19.25
C MET A 535 -10.88 -13.12 -19.96
N LEU A 536 -10.87 -14.45 -20.02
CA LEU A 536 -9.81 -15.25 -20.66
C LEU A 536 -10.35 -16.26 -21.68
N PRO A 537 -11.00 -15.82 -22.78
CA PRO A 537 -11.62 -16.73 -23.75
C PRO A 537 -10.60 -17.62 -24.47
N GLN A 538 -9.39 -17.11 -24.74
CA GLN A 538 -8.34 -17.90 -25.39
C GLN A 538 -7.79 -19.01 -24.50
N PHE A 539 -7.76 -18.81 -23.16
CA PHE A 539 -7.31 -19.86 -22.25
C PHE A 539 -8.17 -21.12 -22.37
N GLN A 540 -9.48 -20.96 -22.64
CA GLN A 540 -10.40 -22.09 -22.82
C GLN A 540 -9.98 -23.02 -23.95
N MET A 541 -9.31 -22.50 -24.99
CA MET A 541 -8.78 -23.29 -26.11
C MET A 541 -7.55 -24.13 -25.73
N TYR A 542 -6.86 -23.77 -24.65
CA TYR A 542 -5.63 -24.42 -24.18
C TYR A 542 -5.82 -25.17 -22.85
N ARG A 543 -6.97 -24.98 -22.17
CA ARG A 543 -7.27 -25.56 -20.86
C ARG A 543 -7.10 -27.08 -20.81
N TRP A 544 -7.42 -27.77 -21.92
CA TRP A 544 -7.28 -29.22 -22.07
C TRP A 544 -5.84 -29.71 -21.86
N ALA A 545 -4.83 -28.91 -22.19
CA ALA A 545 -3.43 -29.29 -22.02
C ALA A 545 -3.04 -29.42 -20.55
N PHE A 546 -3.73 -28.71 -19.65
CA PHE A 546 -3.36 -28.63 -18.24
C PHE A 546 -4.28 -29.43 -17.32
N ILE A 547 -5.60 -29.24 -17.40
CA ILE A 547 -6.55 -29.71 -16.36
C ILE A 547 -7.57 -30.72 -16.87
N GLY A 548 -7.79 -30.83 -18.19
CA GLY A 548 -8.57 -31.93 -18.78
C GLY A 548 -10.05 -31.67 -19.09
N ASP A 549 -10.60 -30.50 -18.75
CA ASP A 549 -12.06 -30.29 -18.80
C ASP A 549 -12.70 -30.15 -20.18
N ASN A 550 -11.93 -30.04 -21.28
CA ASN A 550 -12.46 -29.80 -22.62
C ASN A 550 -11.52 -30.36 -23.70
N ALA A 551 -11.19 -31.65 -23.65
CA ALA A 551 -10.66 -32.27 -24.86
C ALA A 551 -11.73 -32.09 -25.96
N PRO A 552 -11.46 -31.35 -27.06
CA PRO A 552 -12.43 -31.24 -28.13
C PRO A 552 -12.75 -32.65 -28.58
N LEU A 553 -14.04 -32.96 -28.59
CA LEU A 553 -14.63 -34.21 -29.06
C LEU A 553 -14.05 -34.60 -30.43
N LEU A 554 -12.92 -35.29 -30.42
CA LEU A 554 -12.40 -36.03 -31.54
C LEU A 554 -12.79 -37.48 -31.26
N SER A 555 -13.81 -37.94 -32.00
CA SER A 555 -14.41 -39.28 -32.01
C SER A 555 -15.56 -39.57 -31.01
N SER A 556 -16.60 -38.74 -31.04
CA SER A 556 -17.97 -39.26 -30.93
C SER A 556 -18.45 -39.62 -32.34
N ASP A 557 -18.01 -40.76 -32.87
CA ASP A 557 -18.77 -41.41 -33.94
C ASP A 557 -19.59 -42.51 -33.28
N GLY A 558 -20.90 -42.31 -33.26
CA GLY A 558 -21.85 -43.21 -32.64
C GLY A 558 -21.89 -44.53 -33.40
N THR A 559 -21.11 -45.51 -32.96
CA THR A 559 -21.31 -46.90 -33.38
C THR A 559 -21.21 -47.82 -32.17
N GLN A 560 -22.22 -48.67 -32.05
CA GLN A 560 -22.50 -49.59 -30.94
C GLN A 560 -21.32 -50.53 -30.60
N PRO A 561 -21.26 -51.06 -29.37
CA PRO A 561 -20.13 -51.86 -28.91
C PRO A 561 -20.16 -53.23 -29.61
N SER A 562 -19.21 -53.46 -30.51
CA SER A 562 -18.89 -54.79 -30.99
C SER A 562 -17.77 -55.35 -30.11
N GLN A 563 -18.06 -56.42 -29.38
CA GLN A 563 -17.07 -57.27 -28.72
C GLN A 563 -16.15 -57.85 -29.79
N ASP A 564 -14.98 -57.25 -29.97
CA ASP A 564 -13.71 -57.87 -30.34
C ASP A 564 -12.76 -56.81 -30.87
N SER A 565 -11.86 -56.32 -30.02
CA SER A 565 -10.64 -55.61 -30.46
C SER A 565 -9.59 -55.64 -29.35
N LEU A 566 -8.64 -56.56 -29.50
CA LEU A 566 -7.38 -56.54 -28.78
C LEU A 566 -6.62 -55.23 -29.07
N LYS A 567 -6.13 -54.58 -28.01
CA LYS A 567 -4.99 -53.63 -28.01
C LYS A 567 -4.97 -52.61 -29.16
N SER A 568 -5.86 -51.62 -29.12
CA SER A 568 -5.55 -50.31 -29.69
C SER A 568 -5.07 -49.41 -28.56
N GLU A 569 -3.75 -49.25 -28.42
CA GLU A 569 -3.12 -48.20 -27.60
C GLU A 569 -3.45 -46.83 -28.20
N HIS A 570 -4.70 -46.38 -28.09
CA HIS A 570 -5.00 -44.95 -28.24
C HIS A 570 -4.29 -44.25 -27.08
N HIS A 571 -3.14 -43.65 -27.35
CA HIS A 571 -2.44 -42.80 -26.41
C HIS A 571 -3.29 -41.55 -26.20
N GLU A 572 -4.26 -41.64 -25.30
CA GLU A 572 -5.05 -40.50 -24.85
C GLU A 572 -4.10 -39.51 -24.19
N PHE A 573 -4.12 -38.26 -24.63
CA PHE A 573 -3.26 -37.22 -24.08
C PHE A 573 -3.62 -37.01 -22.60
N VAL A 574 -2.64 -37.15 -21.71
CA VAL A 574 -2.83 -36.91 -20.27
C VAL A 574 -2.38 -35.48 -19.94
N PRO A 575 -3.29 -34.62 -19.42
CA PRO A 575 -2.98 -33.25 -19.05
C PRO A 575 -1.82 -33.13 -18.05
N HIS A 576 -1.03 -32.06 -18.16
CA HIS A 576 0.18 -31.84 -17.35
C HIS A 576 -0.07 -31.91 -15.85
N ILE A 577 -1.16 -31.31 -15.35
CA ILE A 577 -1.45 -31.26 -13.91
C ILE A 577 -1.80 -32.65 -13.36
N MET A 578 -2.48 -33.48 -14.15
CA MET A 578 -2.77 -34.87 -13.77
C MET A 578 -1.48 -35.69 -13.66
N ARG A 579 -0.54 -35.52 -14.60
CA ARG A 579 0.77 -36.21 -14.56
C ARG A 579 1.59 -35.77 -13.34
N LEU A 580 1.63 -34.48 -13.04
CA LEU A 580 2.32 -33.94 -11.87
C LEU A 580 1.73 -34.44 -10.56
N ALA A 581 0.40 -34.36 -10.39
CA ALA A 581 -0.28 -34.86 -9.20
C ALA A 581 0.03 -36.36 -8.96
N ALA A 582 -0.01 -37.17 -10.03
CA ALA A 582 0.32 -38.60 -9.95
C ALA A 582 1.77 -38.85 -9.50
N LEU A 583 2.74 -38.12 -10.05
CA LEU A 583 4.15 -38.24 -9.65
C LEU A 583 4.37 -37.85 -8.18
N MET A 584 3.74 -36.76 -7.72
CA MET A 584 3.88 -36.29 -6.34
C MET A 584 3.22 -37.26 -5.34
N ASN A 585 2.00 -37.72 -5.63
CA ASN A 585 1.26 -38.64 -4.77
C ASN A 585 1.92 -40.02 -4.68
N LYS A 586 2.64 -40.45 -5.72
CA LYS A 586 3.44 -41.69 -5.68
C LYS A 586 4.52 -41.63 -4.60
N ASN A 587 5.15 -40.48 -4.43
CA ASN A 587 6.24 -40.30 -3.46
C ASN A 587 5.72 -39.87 -2.07
N ASN A 588 4.55 -39.23 -2.00
CA ASN A 588 3.94 -38.79 -0.74
C ASN A 588 2.39 -38.84 -0.81
N PRO A 589 1.73 -39.95 -0.43
CA PRO A 589 0.30 -40.14 -0.65
C PRO A 589 -0.63 -39.38 0.33
N ASN A 590 -0.10 -38.75 1.39
CA ASN A 590 -0.89 -38.26 2.53
C ASN A 590 -1.29 -36.77 2.45
N TYR A 591 -1.37 -36.17 1.26
CA TYR A 591 -1.66 -34.74 1.12
C TYR A 591 -3.11 -34.47 0.70
N GLU A 592 -3.86 -33.71 1.51
CA GLU A 592 -5.26 -33.38 1.25
C GLU A 592 -5.45 -32.24 0.22
N PRO A 593 -6.48 -32.31 -0.64
CA PRO A 593 -6.88 -31.20 -1.50
C PRO A 593 -7.24 -29.94 -0.70
N LEU A 594 -6.98 -28.78 -1.29
CA LEU A 594 -7.36 -27.46 -0.78
C LEU A 594 -8.84 -27.18 -1.08
N VAL A 595 -9.48 -26.39 -0.22
CA VAL A 595 -10.88 -25.99 -0.38
C VAL A 595 -11.02 -25.02 -1.55
N GLN A 596 -11.84 -25.37 -2.53
CA GLN A 596 -12.10 -24.55 -3.72
C GLN A 596 -13.19 -23.51 -3.45
N ARG A 597 -12.95 -22.27 -3.89
CA ARG A 597 -13.94 -21.20 -3.96
C ARG A 597 -13.96 -20.62 -5.37
N ALA A 598 -15.12 -20.61 -6.03
CA ALA A 598 -15.24 -20.13 -7.40
C ALA A 598 -14.75 -18.69 -7.55
N GLY A 599 -13.88 -18.44 -8.54
CA GLY A 599 -13.27 -17.13 -8.76
C GLY A 599 -12.05 -16.81 -7.88
N HIS A 600 -11.65 -17.70 -6.96
CA HIS A 600 -10.50 -17.49 -6.09
C HIS A 600 -9.35 -18.43 -6.47
N PRO A 601 -8.12 -17.91 -6.65
CA PRO A 601 -6.92 -18.73 -6.78
C PRO A 601 -6.67 -19.56 -5.52
N PHE A 602 -6.10 -20.74 -5.67
CA PHE A 602 -5.71 -21.61 -4.56
C PHE A 602 -4.40 -21.18 -3.90
N LEU A 603 -3.44 -20.66 -4.68
CA LEU A 603 -2.08 -20.37 -4.24
C LEU A 603 -1.93 -18.93 -3.73
N THR A 604 -1.70 -18.80 -2.42
CA THR A 604 -1.38 -17.52 -1.76
C THR A 604 0.06 -17.45 -1.22
N LEU A 605 0.83 -18.54 -1.36
CA LEU A 605 2.22 -18.65 -0.89
C LEU A 605 3.15 -17.70 -1.66
N THR A 606 4.01 -16.93 -1.00
CA THR A 606 5.02 -16.06 -1.66
C THR A 606 6.36 -16.76 -1.91
N SER A 607 6.61 -17.88 -1.24
CA SER A 607 7.76 -18.75 -1.47
C SER A 607 7.45 -20.19 -1.10
N ILE A 608 8.19 -21.12 -1.67
CA ILE A 608 8.14 -22.54 -1.35
C ILE A 608 9.54 -23.02 -0.98
N LYS A 609 9.60 -24.02 -0.10
CA LYS A 609 10.85 -24.71 0.31
C LYS A 609 11.05 -25.99 -0.50
N SER A 610 9.96 -26.55 -1.04
CA SER A 610 9.97 -27.77 -1.84
C SER A 610 8.83 -27.77 -2.84
N LEU A 611 8.96 -28.54 -3.93
CA LEU A 611 7.86 -28.81 -4.86
C LEU A 611 6.63 -29.40 -4.16
N TYR A 612 6.81 -30.18 -3.08
CA TYR A 612 5.72 -30.79 -2.32
C TYR A 612 4.84 -29.76 -1.58
N ASP A 613 5.30 -28.52 -1.40
CA ASP A 613 4.45 -27.45 -0.86
C ASP A 613 3.27 -27.12 -1.81
N MET A 614 3.37 -27.47 -3.10
CA MET A 614 2.33 -27.27 -4.12
C MET A 614 1.44 -28.50 -4.33
N GLN A 615 1.64 -29.59 -3.57
CA GLN A 615 0.93 -30.85 -3.81
C GLN A 615 -0.58 -30.71 -3.65
N GLY A 616 -1.04 -30.01 -2.61
CA GLY A 616 -2.46 -29.75 -2.38
C GLY A 616 -3.10 -28.99 -3.53
N PHE A 617 -2.39 -28.03 -4.11
CA PHE A 617 -2.86 -27.28 -5.28
C PHE A 617 -3.10 -28.18 -6.49
N PHE A 618 -2.12 -29.02 -6.86
CA PHE A 618 -2.28 -29.93 -7.99
C PHE A 618 -3.42 -30.94 -7.75
N ASN A 619 -3.52 -31.51 -6.54
CA ASN A 619 -4.61 -32.42 -6.18
C ASN A 619 -5.98 -31.74 -6.27
N SER A 620 -6.08 -30.46 -5.89
CA SER A 620 -7.34 -29.68 -5.97
C SER A 620 -7.78 -29.43 -7.41
N LEU A 621 -6.83 -29.10 -8.29
CA LEU A 621 -7.13 -28.89 -9.71
C LEU A 621 -7.62 -30.18 -10.38
N VAL A 622 -7.04 -31.32 -10.00
CA VAL A 622 -7.47 -32.64 -10.50
C VAL A 622 -8.88 -32.99 -9.99
N ASP A 623 -9.16 -32.84 -8.68
CA ASP A 623 -10.51 -33.10 -8.13
C ASP A 623 -11.59 -32.19 -8.77
N SER A 624 -11.26 -30.92 -8.97
CA SER A 624 -12.15 -29.95 -9.64
C SER A 624 -12.53 -30.42 -11.05
N SER A 625 -11.58 -30.99 -11.80
CA SER A 625 -11.81 -31.50 -13.15
C SER A 625 -12.72 -32.73 -13.16
N PHE A 626 -12.49 -33.66 -12.24
CA PHE A 626 -13.33 -34.85 -12.11
C PHE A 626 -14.77 -34.48 -11.75
N ARG A 627 -14.97 -33.53 -10.83
CA ARG A 627 -16.33 -33.05 -10.47
C ARG A 627 -17.04 -32.35 -11.63
N ALA A 628 -16.33 -31.56 -12.42
CA ALA A 628 -16.90 -30.95 -13.63
C ALA A 628 -17.34 -32.02 -14.64
N THR A 629 -16.52 -33.05 -14.84
CA THR A 629 -16.81 -34.19 -15.73
C THR A 629 -18.01 -35.01 -15.25
N GLU A 630 -18.12 -35.29 -13.95
CA GLU A 630 -19.26 -35.99 -13.35
C GLU A 630 -20.56 -35.18 -13.47
N LEU A 631 -20.52 -33.85 -13.30
CA LEU A 631 -21.68 -32.97 -13.51
C LEU A 631 -22.12 -32.93 -14.97
N HIS A 632 -21.19 -32.92 -15.93
CA HIS A 632 -21.51 -33.01 -17.36
C HIS A 632 -22.05 -34.40 -17.76
N ALA A 633 -21.50 -35.48 -17.21
CA ALA A 633 -21.97 -36.85 -17.45
C ALA A 633 -23.35 -37.12 -16.81
N SER A 634 -23.64 -36.55 -15.65
CA SER A 634 -24.94 -36.66 -14.97
C SER A 634 -26.01 -35.75 -15.57
N SER A 635 -25.64 -34.58 -16.10
CA SER A 635 -26.54 -33.68 -16.83
C SER A 635 -26.88 -34.20 -18.24
N GLY A 636 -26.11 -35.15 -18.79
CA GLY A 636 -26.42 -35.82 -20.05
C GLY A 636 -27.61 -36.78 -19.99
N ASN A 637 -28.12 -37.11 -18.80
CA ASN A 637 -29.18 -38.11 -18.61
C ASN A 637 -30.49 -37.59 -18.00
N LEU A 638 -30.63 -36.28 -17.71
CA LEU A 638 -31.87 -35.71 -17.18
C LEU A 638 -32.22 -34.37 -17.86
N HIS A 639 -33.33 -34.40 -18.60
CA HIS A 639 -34.12 -33.30 -19.20
C HIS A 639 -33.53 -32.60 -20.45
N ARG A 640 -34.17 -32.47 -21.63
CA ARG A 640 -35.59 -32.54 -22.08
C ARG A 640 -36.63 -32.13 -21.03
N ASP A 641 -36.99 -30.85 -21.09
CA ASP A 641 -38.01 -30.13 -20.32
C ASP A 641 -37.55 -29.59 -18.95
N ALA A 642 -36.94 -28.41 -18.98
CA ALA A 642 -37.16 -27.36 -17.97
C ALA A 642 -36.71 -26.01 -18.56
N ALA A 643 -37.68 -25.21 -19.00
CA ALA A 643 -37.49 -23.82 -19.37
C ALA A 643 -37.11 -23.01 -18.11
N PHE A 644 -36.05 -22.20 -18.21
CA PHE A 644 -35.75 -21.15 -17.23
C PHE A 644 -36.15 -19.80 -17.79
N ASP A 645 -37.02 -19.12 -17.04
CA ASP A 645 -37.50 -17.76 -17.28
C ASP A 645 -36.35 -16.77 -17.40
N VAL A 646 -36.35 -16.07 -18.53
CA VAL A 646 -35.53 -14.89 -18.79
C VAL A 646 -36.24 -13.70 -18.16
N VAL A 647 -35.72 -13.20 -17.03
CA VAL A 647 -36.02 -11.82 -16.61
C VAL A 647 -34.92 -10.93 -17.15
N ALA A 648 -35.19 -10.40 -18.35
CA ALA A 648 -34.49 -9.26 -18.89
C ALA A 648 -34.98 -7.99 -18.17
N SER A 649 -34.07 -7.21 -17.60
CA SER A 649 -34.30 -5.78 -17.36
C SER A 649 -33.27 -4.98 -18.14
N SER A 650 -33.62 -4.72 -19.40
CA SER A 650 -33.02 -3.70 -20.24
C SER A 650 -33.42 -2.31 -19.75
N SER A 651 -32.44 -1.46 -19.44
CA SER A 651 -32.59 -0.01 -19.55
C SER A 651 -31.26 0.61 -19.99
N ARG A 652 -31.02 0.54 -21.30
CA ARG A 652 -30.05 1.39 -22.00
C ARG A 652 -30.69 2.78 -22.16
N SER A 653 -30.17 3.77 -21.45
CA SER A 653 -30.37 5.17 -21.79
C SER A 653 -29.13 5.67 -22.51
N GLN A 654 -29.31 6.11 -23.75
CA GLN A 654 -28.34 6.86 -24.52
C GLN A 654 -28.17 8.25 -23.89
N GLU A 655 -26.96 8.68 -23.55
CA GLU A 655 -26.61 10.10 -23.57
C GLU A 655 -25.21 10.33 -24.14
N LEU A 656 -25.16 11.40 -24.94
CA LEU A 656 -24.08 11.81 -25.80
C LEU A 656 -22.94 12.52 -25.07
N SER A 657 -21.76 12.42 -25.70
CA SER A 657 -20.53 13.18 -25.50
C SER A 657 -20.68 14.65 -25.06
N LYS A 658 -19.97 15.01 -23.97
CA LYS A 658 -19.40 16.36 -23.79
C LYS A 658 -18.01 16.28 -23.13
N SER A 659 -17.15 17.19 -23.59
CA SER A 659 -15.74 17.36 -23.23
C SER A 659 -15.57 18.45 -22.16
N ARG A 660 -14.40 18.43 -21.48
CA ARG A 660 -13.70 19.46 -20.68
C ARG A 660 -14.00 19.62 -19.17
N SER A 661 -12.92 19.35 -18.41
CA SER A 661 -12.29 20.26 -17.42
C SER A 661 -13.02 20.60 -16.11
N ALA A 662 -12.79 19.82 -15.04
CA ALA A 662 -12.63 20.24 -13.63
C ALA A 662 -12.45 18.99 -12.73
N PRO A 663 -11.73 19.06 -11.60
CA PRO A 663 -11.56 17.91 -10.70
C PRO A 663 -12.78 17.78 -9.77
N GLU A 664 -13.44 16.63 -9.79
CA GLU A 664 -14.46 16.29 -8.80
C GLU A 664 -13.79 15.85 -7.50
N LEU A 665 -14.05 16.63 -6.45
CA LEU A 665 -13.65 16.40 -5.07
C LEU A 665 -14.44 15.18 -4.55
N SER A 666 -13.87 13.98 -4.66
CA SER A 666 -14.41 12.80 -3.98
C SER A 666 -13.84 12.75 -2.56
N SER A 667 -14.73 12.77 -1.58
CA SER A 667 -14.44 12.55 -0.17
C SER A 667 -13.90 11.14 0.03
N ALA A 668 -12.57 11.01 0.04
CA ALA A 668 -11.86 9.81 0.41
C ALA A 668 -12.21 9.43 1.86
N THR A 669 -13.13 8.49 2.01
CA THR A 669 -13.37 7.82 3.28
C THR A 669 -12.19 6.88 3.50
N THR A 670 -11.40 7.16 4.53
CA THR A 670 -10.26 6.36 4.96
C THR A 670 -10.71 4.94 5.35
N PRO A 671 -9.98 3.87 4.97
CA PRO A 671 -10.27 2.54 5.48
C PRO A 671 -9.80 2.46 6.94
N SER A 672 -10.79 2.39 7.83
CA SER A 672 -10.64 2.09 9.24
C SER A 672 -10.08 0.67 9.45
N VAL A 673 -9.27 0.51 10.49
CA VAL A 673 -8.66 -0.75 10.91
C VAL A 673 -9.72 -1.75 11.34
N ALA A 674 -9.56 -2.97 10.84
CA ALA A 674 -10.10 -4.24 11.32
C ALA A 674 -10.95 -4.15 12.60
N THR A 675 -12.24 -3.94 12.39
CA THR A 675 -13.28 -4.61 13.17
C THR A 675 -13.98 -5.53 12.17
N GLU A 676 -14.24 -6.76 12.57
CA GLU A 676 -14.87 -7.81 11.76
C GLU A 676 -16.25 -7.34 11.25
N GLU A 677 -16.27 -6.61 10.15
CA GLU A 677 -17.45 -6.43 9.31
C GLU A 677 -17.11 -7.02 7.94
N SER A 678 -17.64 -8.22 7.70
CA SER A 678 -17.57 -8.98 6.47
C SER A 678 -18.27 -8.23 5.33
N GLY A 679 -17.58 -7.27 4.72
CA GLY A 679 -17.86 -6.87 3.35
C GLY A 679 -17.42 -8.00 2.41
N LEU A 680 -18.33 -8.54 1.60
CA LEU A 680 -18.01 -9.54 0.58
C LEU A 680 -17.01 -8.93 -0.41
N GLN A 681 -15.72 -9.19 -0.23
CA GLN A 681 -14.70 -8.90 -1.23
C GLN A 681 -15.06 -9.67 -2.50
N THR A 682 -15.11 -8.97 -3.64
CA THR A 682 -15.34 -9.63 -4.93
C THR A 682 -14.19 -10.60 -5.24
N ALA A 683 -14.45 -11.62 -6.06
CA ALA A 683 -13.42 -12.56 -6.51
C ALA A 683 -12.21 -11.83 -7.14
N LEU A 684 -12.45 -10.79 -7.93
CA LEU A 684 -11.40 -9.98 -8.56
C LEU A 684 -10.59 -9.19 -7.53
N GLN A 685 -11.24 -8.57 -6.54
CA GLN A 685 -10.52 -7.88 -5.45
C GLN A 685 -9.65 -8.85 -4.63
N PHE A 686 -10.09 -10.10 -4.45
CA PHE A 686 -9.26 -11.11 -3.79
C PHE A 686 -8.03 -11.47 -4.63
N VAL A 687 -8.22 -11.69 -5.94
CA VAL A 687 -7.13 -11.94 -6.89
C VAL A 687 -6.11 -10.80 -6.86
N GLU A 688 -6.56 -9.54 -6.89
CA GLU A 688 -5.68 -8.38 -6.78
C GLU A 688 -4.91 -8.34 -5.46
N CYS A 689 -5.55 -8.70 -4.35
CA CYS A 689 -4.91 -8.77 -3.03
C CYS A 689 -3.80 -9.84 -3.01
N VAL A 690 -4.06 -11.03 -3.56
CA VAL A 690 -3.04 -12.09 -3.69
C VAL A 690 -1.88 -11.62 -4.57
N LEU A 691 -2.17 -10.96 -5.70
CA LEU A 691 -1.13 -10.45 -6.59
C LEU A 691 -0.31 -9.31 -5.95
N GLU A 692 -0.94 -8.46 -5.14
CA GLU A 692 -0.26 -7.40 -4.39
C GLU A 692 0.79 -8.00 -3.42
N HIS A 693 0.44 -9.10 -2.74
CA HIS A 693 1.37 -9.83 -1.87
C HIS A 693 2.60 -10.38 -2.60
N ASP A 694 2.50 -10.69 -3.89
CA ASP A 694 3.61 -11.22 -4.69
C ASP A 694 4.69 -10.18 -4.98
N PHE A 695 4.38 -8.89 -4.84
CA PHE A 695 5.37 -7.82 -4.95
C PHE A 695 6.19 -7.66 -3.67
N LEU A 696 5.59 -7.84 -2.50
CA LEU A 696 6.21 -7.53 -1.20
C LEU A 696 7.44 -8.40 -0.92
N GLU A 697 8.45 -7.76 -0.32
CA GLU A 697 9.67 -8.41 0.14
C GLU A 697 9.88 -8.17 1.64
N ALA A 698 10.52 -9.13 2.31
CA ALA A 698 10.84 -9.00 3.72
C ALA A 698 11.79 -7.82 3.96
N ARG A 699 11.48 -7.00 4.97
CA ARG A 699 12.36 -5.89 5.40
C ARG A 699 13.64 -6.43 6.01
N GLN A 700 14.74 -5.71 5.82
CA GLN A 700 15.99 -5.97 6.52
C GLN A 700 15.79 -5.78 8.04
N SER A 701 16.16 -6.81 8.81
CA SER A 701 16.15 -6.80 10.28
C SER A 701 16.92 -5.61 10.85
#